data_AF-A0A090BVG1-F1
#
_entry.id   AF-A0A090BVG1-F1
#
_cell.length_a   1.000
_cell.length_b   1.000
_cell.length_c   1.000
_cell.angle_alpha   90.00
_cell.angle_beta   90.00
_cell.angle_gamma   90.00
#
_symmetry.space_group_name_H-M   'P 1'
#
loop_
_entity.id
_entity.type
_entity.pdbx_description
1 polymer ?
#
loop_
_entity_poly.entity_id
_entity_poly.type
_entity_poly.pdbx_seq_one_letter_code
_entity_poly.pdbx_strand_id
1 'polypeptide(L)'
;MGQKQAHLTVTSGLPPLESLLLGLAYGSKDCDNTNITIESSQNGNWNAPTTWSTSQIPNETDVVRINSGHTVTGQAVAKVRTLCVAGTLQSLDNQGTALEIQATDYLENQGVILGQAGADELAGSTCTQAATVGTFGCAQPGASVMLKVGTEFHQQDKLGDWWWYGSGGPILNTGKIIAGKGGDGLQYGAPGGNALVLGRNTTNTNQIQAGNGGNVLGTQPGESGQGGLTQIWGKLGGTGHLYNQNGAKAIAGNGGNCNPQGTQQTGGKGGNLWLVSLPDVHIEGGIAKAGHGGDGCTVDGQAGWVRIEPNVISLAGAATQVNGGDIAIYGGNDWTLDLSNLNGTVIEASGNITLAVGKGGLIDLRNSTGPILTAQGEVQIFADNILLEPGETLAEHIKSDSIVVGPSKILRDVALVAPSKVSGKLGDTVPVQLILTNGGPAEDVYTITVMDSTQNGQQLAVVPVNGLETVKVLVNLTIPNANFMTLKATSQADPNIFSTAEVFIIQIPVVINNPNSNQPKVVVTPVTITPTLSNIIIYKPESKPGQSQSESLQPQSKPKESQSEPLQPQSEPAQPQLEPVQPQSKPVQPQSELEQPQSEPEQPQSEPEQPQSESGKSQPEVIQDQQLTSHSDLSNIEIAPAINQNYFVVETLNSNTCPTLPGVMIDWLCRNQGQVLTDVTLENNAKVAGGQLAGVIDNQGFVSQVTIQPDTILKGGKLSGYIVNQGTLMEFEFVGAQVWGGTLAGNIINNSLVGGVFTDVHLAAGTHLSGGSLQGEIYGDSAAPALLEDLTIQADSHLANVIIGKNVKWSEDVEFENNVKFIEQSQIPCENHLLVEMIPVLPLVDTMTLGHSSGTCTQFAGGISTDGEIFQRQMTVNLVDTVEVRGRIAAAPNQLVNETVDWVLYATYWATKETPPLYFMVDNQGQVLPWGGDAEQLVAFEEGVVLKPLQEMIWYRGQFPATGRLEIQFGYRLADGTLIVNKLPLEVVIQE
;
A
#
# COMPACT_ATOMS: atom_id res chain seq x y z
N MET A 1 -0.76 23.37 5.56
CA MET A 1 -1.52 23.80 6.75
C MET A 1 -2.17 25.16 6.49
N GLY A 2 -3.02 25.65 7.41
CA GLY A 2 -3.64 26.98 7.39
C GLY A 2 -5.08 26.98 6.89
N GLN A 3 -5.64 28.17 6.68
CA GLN A 3 -6.92 28.29 5.97
C GLN A 3 -6.79 27.76 4.55
N LYS A 4 -7.71 26.87 4.19
CA LYS A 4 -7.91 26.36 2.84
C LYS A 4 -9.22 26.92 2.32
N GLN A 5 -9.24 27.26 1.04
CA GLN A 5 -10.43 27.70 0.35
C GLN A 5 -10.61 26.88 -0.93
N ALA A 6 -11.85 26.57 -1.27
CA ALA A 6 -12.21 25.94 -2.53
C ALA A 6 -13.42 26.67 -3.12
N HIS A 7 -13.41 26.89 -4.42
CA HIS A 7 -14.56 27.44 -5.15
C HIS A 7 -15.42 26.27 -5.62
N LEU A 8 -16.65 26.20 -5.15
CA LEU A 8 -17.67 25.28 -5.63
C LEU A 8 -18.48 26.00 -6.71
N THR A 9 -18.33 25.58 -7.95
CA THR A 9 -19.11 26.09 -9.08
C THR A 9 -20.21 25.10 -9.43
N VAL A 10 -21.47 25.48 -9.17
CA VAL A 10 -22.64 24.66 -9.48
C VAL A 10 -23.20 25.08 -10.84
N THR A 11 -23.25 24.14 -11.79
CA THR A 11 -23.79 24.34 -13.14
C THR A 11 -25.06 23.52 -13.34
N SER A 12 -26.20 24.18 -13.53
CA SER A 12 -27.54 23.55 -13.58
C SER A 12 -28.41 24.06 -14.74
N GLY A 13 -27.82 24.30 -15.92
CA GLY A 13 -28.52 24.89 -17.07
C GLY A 13 -28.85 26.39 -16.93
N LEU A 14 -28.64 26.94 -15.73
CA LEU A 14 -28.63 28.36 -15.38
C LEU A 14 -27.18 28.90 -15.34
N PRO A 15 -26.98 30.23 -15.23
CA PRO A 15 -25.64 30.81 -15.02
C PRO A 15 -24.93 30.15 -13.81
N PRO A 16 -23.62 29.89 -13.88
CA PRO A 16 -22.91 29.17 -12.82
C PRO A 16 -23.02 29.90 -11.47
N LEU A 17 -23.38 29.17 -10.42
CA LEU A 17 -23.38 29.70 -9.06
C LEU A 17 -22.05 29.33 -8.39
N GLU A 18 -21.25 30.34 -8.04
CA GLU A 18 -20.00 30.15 -7.28
C GLU A 18 -20.24 30.32 -5.78
N SER A 19 -19.72 29.37 -4.99
CA SER A 19 -19.70 29.42 -3.53
C SER A 19 -18.28 29.18 -3.00
N LEU A 20 -17.89 29.90 -1.95
CA LEU A 20 -16.57 29.78 -1.34
C LEU A 20 -16.63 28.89 -0.10
N LEU A 21 -16.07 27.68 -0.21
CA LEU A 21 -15.83 26.79 0.92
C LEU A 21 -14.57 27.22 1.67
N LEU A 22 -14.63 27.28 3.00
CA LEU A 22 -13.50 27.62 3.86
C LEU A 22 -13.27 26.52 4.91
N GLY A 23 -12.03 26.07 5.05
CA GLY A 23 -11.62 25.05 6.03
C GLY A 23 -10.28 25.37 6.69
N LEU A 24 -9.94 24.68 7.78
CA LEU A 24 -8.66 24.80 8.48
C LEU A 24 -7.90 23.47 8.44
N ALA A 25 -6.74 23.44 7.79
CA ALA A 25 -5.89 22.26 7.70
C ALA A 25 -4.72 22.35 8.70
N TYR A 26 -4.68 21.44 9.67
CA TYR A 26 -3.54 21.27 10.59
C TYR A 26 -2.51 20.31 10.00
N GLY A 27 -1.27 20.36 10.48
CA GLY A 27 -0.24 19.37 10.15
C GLY A 27 -0.24 18.19 11.10
N SER A 28 0.48 17.13 10.75
CA SER A 28 0.89 16.11 11.73
C SER A 28 1.66 16.79 12.88
N LYS A 29 1.46 16.27 14.09
CA LYS A 29 2.21 16.63 15.30
C LYS A 29 3.22 15.56 15.69
N ASP A 30 3.37 14.49 14.91
CA ASP A 30 4.16 13.32 15.29
C ASP A 30 5.65 13.67 15.47
N CYS A 31 6.12 14.71 14.76
CA CYS A 31 7.46 15.28 14.90
C CYS A 31 7.58 16.49 15.88
N ASP A 32 6.53 16.84 16.64
CA ASP A 32 6.59 17.87 17.69
C ASP A 32 7.57 17.46 18.81
N ASN A 33 8.22 18.45 19.44
CA ASN A 33 9.20 18.22 20.51
C ASN A 33 8.68 17.38 21.68
N THR A 34 7.37 17.38 21.94
CA THR A 34 6.75 16.61 23.03
C THR A 34 6.63 15.11 22.73
N ASN A 35 6.76 14.72 21.46
CA ASN A 35 6.51 13.36 20.99
C ASN A 35 7.81 12.59 20.70
N ILE A 36 8.95 13.29 20.56
CA ILE A 36 10.26 12.68 20.34
C ILE A 36 10.68 11.83 21.54
N THR A 37 10.95 10.55 21.33
CA THR A 37 11.45 9.63 22.36
C THR A 37 12.98 9.55 22.37
N ILE A 38 13.59 9.72 21.20
CA ILE A 38 15.04 9.60 20.99
C ILE A 38 15.50 10.54 19.87
N GLU A 39 16.64 11.20 20.07
CA GLU A 39 17.18 12.14 19.08
C GLU A 39 18.70 12.02 18.95
N SER A 40 19.25 12.39 17.79
CA SER A 40 20.70 12.36 17.61
C SER A 40 21.38 13.45 18.44
N SER A 41 22.35 13.06 19.27
CA SER A 41 23.15 13.93 20.14
C SER A 41 24.44 14.40 19.47
N GLN A 42 24.92 13.67 18.46
CA GLN A 42 26.10 13.98 17.65
C GLN A 42 26.07 13.22 16.31
N ASN A 43 27.07 13.46 15.46
CA ASN A 43 27.33 12.63 14.28
C ASN A 43 27.71 11.20 14.69
N GLY A 44 27.28 10.19 13.93
CA GLY A 44 27.69 8.80 14.17
C GLY A 44 26.87 7.77 13.41
N ASN A 45 26.99 6.50 13.79
CA ASN A 45 26.28 5.40 13.16
C ASN A 45 24.96 5.13 13.87
N TRP A 46 23.92 4.74 13.15
CA TRP A 46 22.59 4.44 13.71
C TRP A 46 22.67 3.37 14.81
N ASN A 47 23.51 2.35 14.61
CA ASN A 47 23.73 1.25 15.55
C ASN A 47 24.74 1.58 16.67
N ALA A 48 25.24 2.81 16.77
CA ALA A 48 26.09 3.23 17.88
C ALA A 48 25.23 3.93 18.96
N PRO A 49 25.14 3.39 20.19
CA PRO A 49 24.36 4.02 21.25
C PRO A 49 24.79 5.46 21.55
N THR A 50 26.08 5.78 21.35
CA THR A 50 26.65 7.11 21.55
C THR A 50 26.14 8.17 20.57
N THR A 51 25.46 7.79 19.48
CA THR A 51 24.85 8.72 18.52
C THR A 51 23.56 9.36 19.06
N TRP A 52 22.96 8.79 20.11
CA TRP A 52 21.60 9.09 20.54
C TRP A 52 21.52 9.65 21.96
N SER A 53 20.54 10.52 22.20
CA SER A 53 20.32 11.24 23.47
C SER A 53 20.10 10.33 24.68
N THR A 54 19.47 9.17 24.47
CA THR A 54 19.18 8.17 25.52
C THR A 54 20.33 7.19 25.77
N SER A 55 21.43 7.27 24.99
CA SER A 55 22.48 6.23 24.95
C SER A 55 21.96 4.82 24.64
N GLN A 56 20.88 4.71 23.84
CA GLN A 56 20.32 3.47 23.32
C GLN A 56 20.21 3.54 21.78
N ILE A 57 19.98 2.42 21.12
CA ILE A 57 19.75 2.36 19.66
C ILE A 57 18.25 2.45 19.42
N PRO A 58 17.76 3.31 18.50
CA PRO A 58 16.34 3.42 18.21
C PRO A 58 15.73 2.11 17.71
N ASN A 59 14.48 1.87 18.11
CA ASN A 59 13.71 0.68 17.77
C ASN A 59 12.30 1.04 17.26
N GLU A 60 11.50 0.02 16.90
CA GLU A 60 10.16 0.16 16.31
C GLU A 60 9.12 0.90 17.16
N THR A 61 9.38 1.13 18.45
CA THR A 61 8.49 1.94 19.33
C THR A 61 8.84 3.44 19.37
N ASP A 62 10.01 3.82 18.84
CA ASP A 62 10.57 5.15 18.99
C ASP A 62 10.08 6.18 17.96
N VAL A 63 9.90 7.41 18.42
CA VAL A 63 9.81 8.62 17.58
C VAL A 63 11.21 9.21 17.50
N VAL A 64 11.89 8.96 16.38
CA VAL A 64 13.31 9.25 16.17
C VAL A 64 13.48 10.59 15.49
N ARG A 65 14.27 11.49 16.09
CA ARG A 65 14.72 12.72 15.43
C ARG A 65 16.19 12.68 15.06
N ILE A 66 16.51 12.99 13.81
CA ILE A 66 17.88 13.34 13.40
C ILE A 66 17.97 14.86 13.38
N ASN A 67 18.68 15.42 14.36
CA ASN A 67 18.78 16.87 14.57
C ASN A 67 19.51 17.58 13.43
N SER A 68 19.14 18.85 13.21
CA SER A 68 19.77 19.67 12.17
C SER A 68 21.26 19.83 12.43
N GLY A 69 22.07 19.75 11.37
CA GLY A 69 23.53 19.74 11.45
C GLY A 69 24.16 18.39 11.84
N HIS A 70 23.38 17.39 12.27
CA HIS A 70 23.89 16.04 12.51
C HIS A 70 23.81 15.16 11.27
N THR A 71 24.81 14.32 11.06
CA THR A 71 24.84 13.23 10.07
C THR A 71 24.84 11.89 10.77
N VAL A 72 23.82 11.08 10.49
CA VAL A 72 23.70 9.70 10.95
C VAL A 72 23.94 8.75 9.77
N THR A 73 24.94 7.88 9.90
CA THR A 73 25.15 6.75 8.99
C THR A 73 24.18 5.64 9.36
N GLY A 74 23.17 5.42 8.52
CA GLY A 74 22.16 4.39 8.67
C GLY A 74 22.73 2.97 8.60
N GLN A 75 21.87 2.03 8.97
CA GLN A 75 22.09 0.59 8.80
C GLN A 75 21.23 0.07 7.64
N ALA A 76 21.46 -1.18 7.21
CA ALA A 76 20.78 -1.76 6.04
C ALA A 76 19.25 -1.72 6.16
N VAL A 77 18.71 -2.02 7.35
CA VAL A 77 17.28 -1.88 7.68
C VAL A 77 17.15 -1.29 9.08
N ALA A 78 16.39 -0.21 9.25
CA ALA A 78 15.98 0.31 10.54
C ALA A 78 14.45 0.37 10.64
N LYS A 79 13.92 -0.13 11.77
CA LYS A 79 12.50 -0.03 12.15
C LYS A 79 12.32 1.04 13.22
N VAL A 80 11.30 1.87 13.08
CA VAL A 80 10.94 2.96 13.99
C VAL A 80 9.43 3.12 14.06
N ARG A 81 8.91 3.87 15.04
CA ARG A 81 7.50 4.27 15.03
C ARG A 81 7.31 5.46 14.08
N THR A 82 8.13 6.48 14.28
CA THR A 82 8.17 7.70 13.48
C THR A 82 9.62 8.11 13.21
N LEU A 83 9.91 8.63 12.00
CA LEU A 83 11.21 9.25 11.68
C LEU A 83 11.05 10.72 11.30
N CYS A 84 11.79 11.59 11.98
CA CYS A 84 11.86 13.04 11.75
C CYS A 84 13.29 13.46 11.37
N VAL A 85 13.58 13.65 10.09
CA VAL A 85 14.93 14.01 9.59
C VAL A 85 15.03 15.51 9.36
N ALA A 86 15.74 16.22 10.25
CA ALA A 86 16.14 17.62 10.09
C ALA A 86 17.63 17.80 9.73
N GLY A 87 18.46 16.77 10.00
CA GLY A 87 19.86 16.67 9.58
C GLY A 87 20.06 15.83 8.32
N THR A 88 21.10 15.00 8.31
CA THR A 88 21.40 14.05 7.24
C THR A 88 21.29 12.61 7.74
N LEU A 89 20.58 11.76 6.99
CA LEU A 89 20.60 10.31 7.13
C LEU A 89 21.20 9.71 5.86
N GLN A 90 22.32 8.99 5.97
CA GLN A 90 22.99 8.39 4.80
C GLN A 90 23.01 6.85 4.87
N SER A 91 23.15 6.15 3.73
CA SER A 91 23.35 4.70 3.72
C SER A 91 24.68 4.31 4.37
N LEU A 92 24.87 3.02 4.65
CA LEU A 92 26.00 2.50 5.43
C LEU A 92 27.37 2.73 4.76
N ASP A 93 27.46 2.43 3.46
CA ASP A 93 28.72 2.33 2.73
C ASP A 93 28.58 2.67 1.24
N ASN A 94 29.72 2.71 0.56
CA ASN A 94 29.88 2.86 -0.89
C ASN A 94 29.98 1.52 -1.65
N GLN A 95 29.47 0.43 -1.07
CA GLN A 95 29.39 -0.90 -1.71
C GLN A 95 27.97 -1.20 -2.21
N GLY A 96 27.09 -0.20 -2.18
CA GLY A 96 25.69 -0.30 -2.60
C GLY A 96 24.74 -0.84 -1.54
N THR A 97 25.16 -0.95 -0.28
CA THR A 97 24.27 -1.33 0.83
C THR A 97 23.12 -0.32 0.91
N ALA A 98 21.90 -0.79 0.63
CA ALA A 98 20.71 0.06 0.65
C ALA A 98 20.43 0.62 2.05
N LEU A 99 19.82 1.80 2.08
CA LEU A 99 19.22 2.38 3.27
C LEU A 99 17.72 2.07 3.25
N GLU A 100 17.28 1.12 4.07
CA GLU A 100 15.86 0.85 4.27
C GLU A 100 15.37 1.38 5.62
N ILE A 101 14.34 2.24 5.57
CA ILE A 101 13.61 2.71 6.75
C ILE A 101 12.18 2.18 6.67
N GLN A 102 11.75 1.54 7.76
CA GLN A 102 10.39 1.07 7.99
C GLN A 102 9.84 1.81 9.22
N ALA A 103 8.98 2.81 8.99
CA ALA A 103 8.22 3.46 10.05
C ALA A 103 6.80 2.86 10.13
N THR A 104 6.17 2.85 11.30
CA THR A 104 4.77 2.40 11.43
C THR A 104 3.77 3.52 11.17
N ASP A 105 4.04 4.70 11.75
CA ASP A 105 3.05 5.77 11.89
C ASP A 105 3.29 6.89 10.87
N TYR A 106 4.50 7.46 10.84
CA TYR A 106 4.80 8.67 10.06
C TYR A 106 6.29 8.78 9.68
N LEU A 107 6.58 9.41 8.54
CA LEU A 107 7.93 9.85 8.19
C LEU A 107 7.93 11.30 7.69
N GLU A 108 8.76 12.13 8.30
CA GLU A 108 9.01 13.50 7.87
C GLU A 108 10.48 13.70 7.54
N ASN A 109 10.76 14.22 6.35
CA ASN A 109 12.10 14.66 5.94
C ASN A 109 12.08 16.14 5.59
N GLN A 110 12.74 16.95 6.42
CA GLN A 110 13.05 18.35 6.16
C GLN A 110 14.52 18.54 5.72
N GLY A 111 15.39 17.56 6.04
CA GLY A 111 16.82 17.56 5.77
C GLY A 111 17.20 16.78 4.50
N VAL A 112 18.15 15.85 4.64
CA VAL A 112 18.67 15.03 3.53
C VAL A 112 18.68 13.55 3.90
N ILE A 113 18.08 12.72 3.05
CA ILE A 113 18.21 11.26 3.07
C ILE A 113 18.99 10.84 1.83
N LEU A 114 20.13 10.16 2.01
CA LEU A 114 21.13 9.96 0.96
C LEU A 114 21.61 8.50 0.84
N GLY A 115 21.47 7.89 -0.33
CA GLY A 115 22.26 6.74 -0.72
C GLY A 115 23.67 7.19 -1.09
N GLN A 116 24.69 6.61 -0.46
CA GLN A 116 26.09 6.84 -0.86
C GLN A 116 26.32 6.33 -2.29
N ALA A 117 27.15 7.05 -3.04
CA ALA A 117 27.62 6.59 -4.35
C ALA A 117 28.47 5.32 -4.19
N GLY A 118 28.37 4.42 -5.16
CA GLY A 118 29.21 3.24 -5.25
C GLY A 118 30.67 3.60 -5.52
N ALA A 119 31.61 2.85 -4.97
CA ALA A 119 33.03 2.99 -5.26
C ALA A 119 33.34 2.67 -6.73
N ASP A 120 34.19 3.48 -7.36
CA ASP A 120 34.70 3.26 -8.72
C ASP A 120 35.63 2.03 -8.79
N GLU A 121 35.89 1.54 -10.01
CA GLU A 121 36.87 0.48 -10.27
C GLU A 121 38.28 0.90 -9.81
N LEU A 122 38.93 0.04 -9.01
CA LEU A 122 40.29 0.28 -8.52
C LEU A 122 41.32 0.07 -9.64
N ALA A 123 42.33 0.94 -9.66
CA ALA A 123 43.41 0.87 -10.63
C ALA A 123 44.16 -0.49 -10.55
N GLY A 124 44.20 -1.21 -11.68
CA GLY A 124 44.86 -2.51 -11.80
C GLY A 124 43.95 -3.72 -11.56
N SER A 125 42.67 -3.53 -11.25
CA SER A 125 41.66 -4.58 -11.28
C SER A 125 41.45 -5.13 -12.70
N THR A 126 40.89 -6.34 -12.79
CA THR A 126 40.59 -7.00 -14.08
C THR A 126 39.08 -7.13 -14.30
N CYS A 127 38.38 -6.00 -14.32
CA CYS A 127 36.91 -5.95 -14.42
C CYS A 127 36.44 -5.96 -15.88
N THR A 128 36.86 -6.96 -16.66
CA THR A 128 36.66 -7.02 -18.12
C THR A 128 35.38 -7.74 -18.54
N GLN A 129 34.42 -7.89 -17.64
CA GLN A 129 33.11 -8.50 -17.90
C GLN A 129 32.06 -7.85 -17.00
N ALA A 130 30.83 -7.65 -17.49
CA ALA A 130 29.70 -7.13 -16.70
C ALA A 130 29.51 -7.91 -15.38
N ALA A 131 29.78 -9.22 -15.42
CA ALA A 131 29.75 -10.14 -14.28
C ALA A 131 30.71 -9.81 -13.12
N THR A 132 31.60 -8.83 -13.29
CA THR A 132 32.55 -8.40 -12.25
C THR A 132 32.10 -7.14 -11.49
N VAL A 133 31.05 -6.45 -11.96
CA VAL A 133 30.43 -5.32 -11.23
C VAL A 133 29.96 -5.79 -9.85
N GLY A 134 30.17 -4.95 -8.81
CA GLY A 134 29.86 -5.31 -7.42
C GLY A 134 30.77 -6.39 -6.81
N THR A 135 31.93 -6.67 -7.42
CA THR A 135 32.98 -7.51 -6.82
C THR A 135 34.16 -6.66 -6.33
N PHE A 136 34.96 -7.17 -5.40
CA PHE A 136 36.05 -6.41 -4.78
C PHE A 136 37.01 -5.83 -5.83
N GLY A 137 37.19 -4.51 -5.78
CA GLY A 137 38.06 -3.77 -6.71
C GLY A 137 37.42 -3.38 -8.04
N CYS A 138 36.20 -3.82 -8.33
CA CYS A 138 35.42 -3.36 -9.48
C CYS A 138 34.40 -2.30 -9.06
N ALA A 139 33.81 -1.62 -10.04
CA ALA A 139 32.76 -0.63 -9.82
C ALA A 139 31.60 -1.21 -8.98
N GLN A 140 31.21 -0.50 -7.92
CA GLN A 140 30.13 -0.90 -7.01
C GLN A 140 28.81 -0.21 -7.36
N PRO A 141 27.66 -0.87 -7.15
CA PRO A 141 26.37 -0.24 -7.34
C PRO A 141 26.16 0.93 -6.37
N GLY A 142 25.36 1.91 -6.79
CA GLY A 142 24.94 3.00 -5.92
C GLY A 142 23.93 2.53 -4.87
N ALA A 143 24.03 3.03 -3.64
CA ALA A 143 23.13 2.61 -2.57
C ALA A 143 21.70 3.09 -2.85
N SER A 144 20.73 2.16 -2.80
CA SER A 144 19.31 2.50 -2.90
C SER A 144 18.80 3.14 -1.61
N VAL A 145 17.78 3.99 -1.71
CA VAL A 145 17.02 4.53 -0.57
C VAL A 145 15.59 4.02 -0.64
N MET A 146 15.15 3.34 0.41
CA MET A 146 13.82 2.74 0.49
C MET A 146 13.14 3.22 1.78
N LEU A 147 12.13 4.07 1.65
CA LEU A 147 11.36 4.62 2.76
C LEU A 147 9.95 4.03 2.71
N LYS A 148 9.52 3.44 3.81
CA LYS A 148 8.23 2.75 3.93
C LYS A 148 7.53 3.21 5.20
N VAL A 149 6.24 3.54 5.13
CA VAL A 149 5.42 3.86 6.30
C VAL A 149 4.13 3.06 6.30
N GLY A 150 3.94 2.17 7.28
CA GLY A 150 2.73 1.38 7.43
C GLY A 150 2.77 0.41 8.60
N THR A 151 1.60 0.01 9.10
CA THR A 151 1.48 -0.58 10.44
C THR A 151 1.96 -2.02 10.58
N GLU A 152 2.06 -2.80 9.50
CA GLU A 152 2.56 -4.19 9.58
C GLU A 152 3.57 -4.52 8.46
N PHE A 153 4.72 -5.07 8.87
CA PHE A 153 5.77 -5.58 8.00
C PHE A 153 5.99 -7.06 8.34
N HIS A 154 5.17 -7.95 7.77
CA HIS A 154 5.24 -9.38 8.09
C HIS A 154 6.33 -10.08 7.28
N GLN A 155 7.05 -10.98 7.97
CA GLN A 155 7.91 -11.97 7.35
C GLN A 155 7.17 -13.31 7.33
N GLN A 156 6.95 -13.89 6.15
CA GLN A 156 6.46 -15.27 6.01
C GLN A 156 7.63 -16.25 5.85
N ASP A 157 7.83 -17.14 6.82
CA ASP A 157 8.60 -18.41 6.81
C ASP A 157 10.02 -18.55 6.19
N LYS A 158 10.55 -17.61 5.41
CA LYS A 158 11.93 -17.64 4.86
C LYS A 158 12.60 -16.27 4.85
N LEU A 159 13.94 -16.29 4.74
CA LEU A 159 14.77 -15.09 4.65
C LEU A 159 14.41 -14.27 3.40
N GLY A 160 13.97 -13.04 3.62
CA GLY A 160 13.61 -12.09 2.57
C GLY A 160 12.10 -11.88 2.36
N ASP A 161 11.21 -12.63 3.02
CA ASP A 161 9.80 -12.67 2.63
C ASP A 161 8.91 -11.54 3.23
N TRP A 162 9.22 -10.26 2.96
CA TRP A 162 8.56 -9.09 3.57
C TRP A 162 7.26 -8.63 2.86
N TRP A 163 6.06 -8.79 3.43
CA TRP A 163 4.81 -8.27 2.83
C TRP A 163 4.06 -7.33 3.79
N TRP A 164 3.41 -6.31 3.22
CA TRP A 164 2.57 -5.34 3.92
C TRP A 164 1.18 -5.89 4.20
N TYR A 165 0.76 -5.77 5.45
CA TYR A 165 -0.64 -5.84 5.88
C TYR A 165 -0.91 -4.61 6.77
N GLY A 166 -2.17 -4.32 7.07
CA GLY A 166 -2.56 -3.10 7.79
C GLY A 166 -2.43 -1.82 6.96
N SER A 167 -2.55 -0.66 7.63
CA SER A 167 -2.72 0.63 6.95
C SER A 167 -1.38 1.34 6.73
N GLY A 168 -1.18 1.96 5.56
CA GLY A 168 -0.03 2.83 5.33
C GLY A 168 -0.11 4.12 6.14
N GLY A 169 1.04 4.69 6.50
CA GLY A 169 1.14 6.00 7.15
C GLY A 169 1.63 7.10 6.19
N PRO A 170 1.45 8.38 6.55
CA PRO A 170 1.90 9.49 5.73
C PRO A 170 3.42 9.65 5.66
N ILE A 171 3.86 10.14 4.51
CA ILE A 171 5.23 10.60 4.25
C ILE A 171 5.16 12.08 3.87
N LEU A 172 5.90 12.94 4.58
CA LEU A 172 6.10 14.33 4.22
C LEU A 172 7.57 14.58 3.88
N ASN A 173 7.88 14.85 2.62
CA ASN A 173 9.20 15.24 2.16
C ASN A 173 9.22 16.72 1.74
N THR A 174 9.76 17.58 2.60
CA THR A 174 10.13 18.96 2.28
C THR A 174 11.64 19.12 2.04
N GLY A 175 12.43 18.10 2.40
CA GLY A 175 13.86 17.97 2.17
C GLY A 175 14.22 17.22 0.87
N LYS A 176 15.39 16.61 0.86
CA LYS A 176 15.90 15.82 -0.28
C LYS A 176 15.99 14.34 0.07
N ILE A 177 15.52 13.49 -0.84
CA ILE A 177 15.72 12.03 -0.84
C ILE A 177 16.46 11.70 -2.13
N ILE A 178 17.71 11.25 -2.04
CA ILE A 178 18.58 11.01 -3.22
C ILE A 178 19.27 9.66 -3.07
N ALA A 179 19.12 8.75 -4.03
CA ALA A 179 19.86 7.49 -4.05
C ALA A 179 21.24 7.63 -4.72
N GLY A 180 22.14 6.70 -4.41
CA GLY A 180 23.55 6.77 -4.78
C GLY A 180 23.80 6.56 -6.27
N LYS A 181 24.75 7.32 -6.83
CA LYS A 181 25.29 7.05 -8.18
C LYS A 181 26.04 5.71 -8.18
N GLY A 182 25.95 4.94 -9.27
CA GLY A 182 26.86 3.80 -9.48
C GLY A 182 28.30 4.24 -9.70
N GLY A 183 29.25 3.42 -9.26
CA GLY A 183 30.68 3.64 -9.50
C GLY A 183 31.06 3.53 -10.98
N ASP A 184 32.04 4.33 -11.40
CA ASP A 184 32.57 4.33 -12.75
C ASP A 184 33.57 3.17 -12.95
N GLY A 185 33.61 2.61 -14.16
CA GLY A 185 34.46 1.45 -14.49
C GLY A 185 35.25 1.64 -15.78
N LEU A 186 36.29 0.85 -16.00
CA LEU A 186 37.11 0.91 -17.21
C LEU A 186 36.41 0.26 -18.42
N GLN A 187 35.59 -0.76 -18.19
CA GLN A 187 34.73 -1.39 -19.22
C GLN A 187 33.28 -1.49 -18.77
N TYR A 188 33.00 -1.60 -17.47
CA TYR A 188 31.65 -1.80 -16.96
C TYR A 188 31.34 -0.84 -15.83
N GLY A 189 30.46 0.13 -16.10
CA GLY A 189 29.94 1.03 -15.08
C GLY A 189 28.88 0.33 -14.24
N ALA A 190 28.81 0.63 -12.94
CA ALA A 190 27.85 0.00 -12.05
C ALA A 190 26.48 0.72 -12.07
N PRO A 191 25.36 0.03 -11.77
CA PRO A 191 24.05 0.66 -11.78
C PRO A 191 23.88 1.66 -10.62
N GLY A 192 23.04 2.67 -10.85
CA GLY A 192 22.61 3.61 -9.82
C GLY A 192 21.59 3.01 -8.86
N GLY A 193 21.53 3.55 -7.63
CA GLY A 193 20.57 3.12 -6.62
C GLY A 193 19.15 3.59 -6.89
N ASN A 194 18.16 2.79 -6.49
CA ASN A 194 16.74 3.13 -6.62
C ASN A 194 16.29 4.06 -5.50
N ALA A 195 15.28 4.90 -5.76
CA ALA A 195 14.60 5.72 -4.77
C ALA A 195 13.13 5.28 -4.65
N LEU A 196 12.81 4.51 -3.61
CA LEU A 196 11.47 3.99 -3.36
C LEU A 196 10.87 4.69 -2.14
N VAL A 197 9.76 5.41 -2.31
CA VAL A 197 9.08 6.18 -1.25
C VAL A 197 7.62 5.73 -1.18
N LEU A 198 7.34 4.83 -0.24
CA LEU A 198 6.11 4.04 -0.20
C LEU A 198 5.30 4.37 1.07
N GLY A 199 4.21 5.12 0.91
CA GLY A 199 3.35 5.55 2.01
C GLY A 199 1.89 5.72 1.55
N ARG A 200 1.03 6.13 2.49
CA ARG A 200 -0.36 6.52 2.23
C ARG A 200 -0.52 8.00 2.52
N ASN A 201 -1.03 8.80 1.58
CA ASN A 201 -1.00 10.27 1.66
C ASN A 201 0.44 10.83 1.64
N THR A 202 1.22 10.45 0.62
CA THR A 202 2.60 10.91 0.45
C THR A 202 2.63 12.30 -0.17
N THR A 203 3.34 13.22 0.47
CA THR A 203 3.51 14.61 0.03
C THR A 203 4.99 14.92 -0.18
N ASN A 204 5.38 15.17 -1.43
CA ASN A 204 6.68 15.73 -1.79
C ASN A 204 6.52 17.20 -2.19
N THR A 205 7.30 18.09 -1.56
CA THR A 205 7.37 19.51 -1.92
C THR A 205 8.76 19.94 -2.39
N ASN A 206 9.70 19.00 -2.57
CA ASN A 206 11.10 19.33 -2.91
C ASN A 206 11.72 18.30 -3.85
N GLN A 207 12.44 17.27 -3.39
CA GLN A 207 13.16 16.37 -4.31
C GLN A 207 13.22 14.92 -3.81
N ILE A 208 12.73 14.00 -4.65
CA ILE A 208 12.94 12.56 -4.58
C ILE A 208 13.62 12.14 -5.88
N GLN A 209 14.82 11.56 -5.79
CA GLN A 209 15.63 11.22 -6.94
C GLN A 209 16.39 9.89 -6.81
N ALA A 210 16.36 9.06 -7.85
CA ALA A 210 17.20 7.88 -7.98
C ALA A 210 18.61 8.22 -8.52
N GLY A 211 19.57 7.33 -8.25
CA GLY A 211 20.96 7.55 -8.60
C GLY A 211 21.26 7.26 -10.06
N ASN A 212 22.16 8.05 -10.66
CA ASN A 212 22.62 7.81 -12.03
C ASN A 212 23.52 6.57 -12.09
N GLY A 213 23.59 5.93 -13.27
CA GLY A 213 24.56 4.88 -13.54
C GLY A 213 26.01 5.39 -13.59
N GLY A 214 26.94 4.46 -13.40
CA GLY A 214 28.37 4.68 -13.55
C GLY A 214 28.80 4.73 -15.02
N ASN A 215 29.74 5.61 -15.34
CA ASN A 215 30.31 5.80 -16.66
C ASN A 215 31.31 4.68 -17.02
N VAL A 216 31.56 4.50 -18.33
CA VAL A 216 32.73 3.76 -18.82
C VAL A 216 33.86 4.75 -19.13
N LEU A 217 35.01 4.55 -18.49
CA LEU A 217 36.18 5.42 -18.55
C LEU A 217 37.30 4.90 -19.46
N GLY A 218 37.35 3.59 -19.74
CA GLY A 218 38.32 3.01 -20.68
C GLY A 218 37.84 3.10 -22.12
N THR A 219 38.67 2.68 -23.08
CA THR A 219 38.37 2.72 -24.53
C THR A 219 37.99 1.35 -25.13
N GLN A 220 38.06 0.29 -24.31
CA GLN A 220 37.75 -1.08 -24.71
C GLN A 220 36.22 -1.30 -24.80
N PRO A 221 35.74 -2.35 -25.48
CA PRO A 221 34.32 -2.70 -25.50
C PRO A 221 33.76 -2.83 -24.08
N GLY A 222 32.50 -2.41 -23.88
CA GLY A 222 31.97 -2.22 -22.53
C GLY A 222 30.53 -1.71 -22.48
N GLU A 223 29.99 -1.62 -21.27
CA GLU A 223 28.63 -1.14 -21.03
C GLU A 223 28.61 -0.22 -19.80
N SER A 224 27.96 0.93 -19.91
CA SER A 224 27.81 1.87 -18.81
C SER A 224 26.61 1.52 -17.94
N GLY A 225 26.68 1.90 -16.67
CA GLY A 225 25.69 1.53 -15.66
C GLY A 225 24.31 2.08 -15.97
N GLN A 226 23.28 1.31 -15.64
CA GLN A 226 21.90 1.75 -15.78
C GLN A 226 21.53 2.74 -14.66
N GLY A 227 20.65 3.69 -14.95
CA GLY A 227 20.09 4.61 -13.96
C GLY A 227 19.03 3.95 -13.07
N GLY A 228 18.94 4.40 -11.82
CA GLY A 228 18.00 3.83 -10.84
C GLY A 228 16.54 4.22 -11.08
N LEU A 229 15.63 3.34 -10.68
CA LEU A 229 14.17 3.54 -10.63
C LEU A 229 13.79 4.53 -9.51
N THR A 230 12.92 5.50 -9.82
CA THR A 230 12.18 6.27 -8.82
C THR A 230 10.73 5.80 -8.77
N GLN A 231 10.27 5.40 -7.58
CA GLN A 231 8.90 4.98 -7.35
C GLN A 231 8.32 5.69 -6.14
N ILE A 232 7.17 6.34 -6.29
CA ILE A 232 6.51 7.09 -5.22
C ILE A 232 5.04 6.69 -5.15
N TRP A 233 4.59 6.27 -3.97
CA TRP A 233 3.21 5.85 -3.73
C TRP A 233 2.50 6.76 -2.73
N GLY A 234 1.23 7.06 -3.01
CA GLY A 234 0.30 7.66 -2.06
C GLY A 234 -0.77 6.71 -1.51
N LYS A 235 -0.73 5.42 -1.86
CA LYS A 235 -1.76 4.39 -1.58
C LYS A 235 -1.28 3.11 -0.88
N LEU A 236 -0.18 3.16 -0.11
CA LEU A 236 0.29 1.97 0.60
C LEU A 236 -0.76 1.51 1.64
N GLY A 237 -1.15 0.24 1.64
CA GLY A 237 -2.12 -0.29 2.60
C GLY A 237 -3.51 0.37 2.55
N GLY A 238 -3.97 0.80 1.37
CA GLY A 238 -5.32 1.35 1.14
C GLY A 238 -5.32 2.70 0.43
N THR A 239 -6.51 3.28 0.26
CA THR A 239 -6.68 4.52 -0.48
C THR A 239 -5.99 5.72 0.19
N GLY A 240 -5.42 6.60 -0.62
CA GLY A 240 -4.75 7.84 -0.27
C GLY A 240 -4.25 8.60 -1.49
N HIS A 241 -3.69 9.78 -1.26
CA HIS A 241 -3.27 10.73 -2.30
C HIS A 241 -1.75 10.80 -2.44
N LEU A 242 -1.28 11.18 -3.63
CA LEU A 242 0.12 11.50 -3.89
C LEU A 242 0.23 12.95 -4.36
N TYR A 243 0.92 13.79 -3.58
CA TYR A 243 1.20 15.19 -3.95
C TYR A 243 2.67 15.35 -4.35
N ASN A 244 2.92 15.80 -5.58
CA ASN A 244 4.23 16.22 -6.08
C ASN A 244 4.03 17.51 -6.91
N GLN A 245 3.61 18.58 -6.22
CA GLN A 245 3.17 19.84 -6.81
C GLN A 245 4.20 20.98 -6.62
N ASN A 246 3.95 22.15 -7.21
CA ASN A 246 4.60 23.42 -6.86
C ASN A 246 6.14 23.40 -6.89
N GLY A 247 6.73 22.84 -7.95
CA GLY A 247 8.17 22.73 -8.15
C GLY A 247 8.82 21.49 -7.51
N ALA A 248 8.05 20.64 -6.84
CA ALA A 248 8.50 19.33 -6.35
C ALA A 248 8.99 18.44 -7.49
N LYS A 249 10.04 17.67 -7.24
CA LYS A 249 10.77 16.85 -8.21
C LYS A 249 10.69 15.38 -7.87
N ALA A 250 10.21 14.59 -8.81
CA ALA A 250 10.33 13.13 -8.86
C ALA A 250 11.18 12.77 -10.09
N ILE A 251 12.43 12.35 -9.88
CA ILE A 251 13.43 12.21 -10.95
C ILE A 251 14.04 10.81 -10.89
N ALA A 252 14.00 10.05 -11.98
CA ALA A 252 14.75 8.79 -12.08
C ALA A 252 16.21 9.02 -12.48
N GLY A 253 17.09 8.05 -12.22
CA GLY A 253 18.51 8.19 -12.49
C GLY A 253 18.82 8.15 -13.99
N ASN A 254 19.75 8.97 -14.47
CA ASN A 254 20.24 8.85 -15.84
C ASN A 254 21.13 7.60 -16.00
N GLY A 255 21.22 7.06 -17.21
CA GLY A 255 22.27 6.12 -17.58
C GLY A 255 23.66 6.74 -17.42
N GLY A 256 24.66 5.90 -17.17
CA GLY A 256 26.07 6.31 -17.26
C GLY A 256 26.49 6.52 -18.70
N ASN A 257 27.47 7.40 -18.94
CA ASN A 257 27.95 7.71 -20.28
C ASN A 257 29.13 6.83 -20.70
N CYS A 258 29.41 6.75 -21.99
CA CYS A 258 30.59 6.07 -22.53
C CYS A 258 31.82 6.99 -22.61
N ASN A 259 32.99 6.41 -22.86
CA ASN A 259 34.18 7.18 -23.21
C ASN A 259 34.05 7.65 -24.67
N PRO A 260 34.18 8.97 -24.98
CA PRO A 260 34.12 9.47 -26.36
C PRO A 260 35.21 8.97 -27.30
N GLN A 261 36.20 8.22 -26.80
CA GLN A 261 37.26 7.54 -27.55
C GLN A 261 37.13 6.01 -27.48
N GLY A 262 36.05 5.50 -26.90
CA GLY A 262 35.74 4.08 -26.82
C GLY A 262 35.24 3.50 -28.13
N THR A 263 35.43 2.19 -28.28
CA THR A 263 34.93 1.43 -29.45
C THR A 263 34.10 0.25 -28.97
N GLN A 264 32.92 0.07 -29.57
CA GLN A 264 31.94 -0.97 -29.18
C GLN A 264 31.49 -0.82 -27.71
N GLN A 265 31.14 0.40 -27.31
CA GLN A 265 30.57 0.70 -26.00
C GLN A 265 29.07 0.99 -26.10
N THR A 266 28.31 0.51 -25.11
CA THR A 266 26.86 0.72 -24.98
C THR A 266 26.53 1.64 -23.81
N GLY A 267 25.62 2.59 -24.05
CA GLY A 267 25.13 3.55 -23.07
C GLY A 267 24.20 2.90 -22.05
N GLY A 268 24.34 3.30 -20.79
CA GLY A 268 23.46 2.86 -19.73
C GLY A 268 22.03 3.28 -20.02
N LYS A 269 21.05 2.42 -19.75
CA LYS A 269 19.64 2.81 -19.85
C LYS A 269 19.30 3.83 -18.77
N GLY A 270 18.46 4.80 -19.11
CA GLY A 270 17.83 5.68 -18.15
C GLY A 270 16.89 4.91 -17.23
N GLY A 271 16.85 5.30 -15.96
CA GLY A 271 15.96 4.74 -14.96
C GLY A 271 14.52 5.16 -15.20
N ASN A 272 13.58 4.33 -14.77
CA ASN A 272 12.14 4.58 -14.95
C ASN A 272 11.57 5.43 -13.81
N LEU A 273 10.46 6.12 -14.06
CA LEU A 273 9.70 6.85 -13.05
C LEU A 273 8.28 6.30 -12.93
N TRP A 274 7.85 6.01 -11.70
CA TRP A 274 6.51 5.49 -11.44
C TRP A 274 5.83 6.22 -10.27
N LEU A 275 4.68 6.85 -10.55
CA LEU A 275 3.87 7.59 -9.58
C LEU A 275 2.51 6.90 -9.44
N VAL A 276 2.12 6.53 -8.22
CA VAL A 276 0.98 5.62 -8.00
C VAL A 276 0.11 6.05 -6.82
N SER A 277 -1.19 6.26 -7.04
CA SER A 277 -2.15 6.53 -5.95
C SER A 277 -3.60 6.16 -6.31
N LEU A 278 -4.44 6.04 -5.28
CA LEU A 278 -5.88 5.82 -5.39
C LEU A 278 -6.56 6.54 -4.21
N PRO A 279 -7.31 7.64 -4.38
CA PRO A 279 -7.76 8.15 -5.65
C PRO A 279 -6.69 8.96 -6.39
N ASP A 280 -6.06 9.98 -5.82
CA ASP A 280 -5.51 11.04 -6.69
C ASP A 280 -3.97 11.13 -6.73
N VAL A 281 -3.45 11.44 -7.92
CA VAL A 281 -2.06 11.86 -8.14
C VAL A 281 -2.06 13.32 -8.58
N HIS A 282 -1.49 14.18 -7.77
CA HIS A 282 -1.45 15.63 -7.97
C HIS A 282 -0.04 16.08 -8.37
N ILE A 283 0.13 16.54 -9.61
CA ILE A 283 1.44 17.01 -10.12
C ILE A 283 1.41 18.46 -10.61
N GLU A 284 0.37 19.22 -10.28
CA GLU A 284 0.18 20.65 -10.56
C GLU A 284 1.46 21.49 -10.25
N GLY A 285 2.08 22.03 -11.29
CA GLY A 285 3.33 22.80 -11.20
C GLY A 285 4.57 22.00 -10.80
N GLY A 286 4.49 20.66 -10.74
CA GLY A 286 5.56 19.75 -10.35
C GLY A 286 6.36 19.18 -11.53
N ILE A 287 7.48 18.53 -11.21
CA ILE A 287 8.42 17.98 -12.18
C ILE A 287 8.53 16.47 -11.99
N ALA A 288 8.17 15.71 -13.02
CA ALA A 288 8.25 14.26 -13.11
C ALA A 288 9.14 13.89 -14.31
N LYS A 289 10.35 13.35 -14.07
CA LYS A 289 11.26 12.96 -15.16
C LYS A 289 11.79 11.54 -15.00
N ALA A 290 11.66 10.72 -16.04
CA ALA A 290 12.46 9.52 -16.17
C ALA A 290 13.92 9.88 -16.52
N GLY A 291 14.81 8.90 -16.41
CA GLY A 291 16.23 9.08 -16.69
C GLY A 291 16.50 9.17 -18.20
N HIS A 292 17.44 10.03 -18.58
CA HIS A 292 18.01 10.00 -19.91
C HIS A 292 18.91 8.77 -20.08
N GLY A 293 19.02 8.27 -21.31
CA GLY A 293 20.03 7.26 -21.65
C GLY A 293 21.44 7.82 -21.56
N GLY A 294 22.42 6.93 -21.48
CA GLY A 294 23.84 7.27 -21.51
C GLY A 294 24.31 7.66 -22.90
N ASP A 295 24.99 8.81 -23.00
CA ASP A 295 25.44 9.39 -24.27
C ASP A 295 26.92 9.08 -24.59
N GLY A 296 27.29 9.34 -25.84
CA GLY A 296 28.68 9.31 -26.31
C GLY A 296 29.18 7.91 -26.66
N CYS A 297 28.26 7.00 -26.96
CA CYS A 297 28.49 5.57 -27.11
C CYS A 297 28.52 5.12 -28.57
N THR A 298 28.87 3.85 -28.81
CA THR A 298 28.64 3.22 -30.13
C THR A 298 27.15 2.90 -30.32
N VAL A 299 26.45 2.62 -29.23
CA VAL A 299 24.98 2.57 -29.13
C VAL A 299 24.62 3.34 -27.87
N ASP A 300 24.01 4.52 -28.01
CA ASP A 300 23.56 5.32 -26.86
C ASP A 300 22.44 4.60 -26.08
N GLY A 301 22.32 4.94 -24.80
CA GLY A 301 21.33 4.36 -23.91
C GLY A 301 19.90 4.77 -24.29
N GLN A 302 18.94 3.91 -23.99
CA GLN A 302 17.52 4.28 -24.10
C GLN A 302 17.09 5.10 -22.88
N ALA A 303 16.26 6.12 -23.08
CA ALA A 303 15.62 6.83 -21.98
C ALA A 303 14.62 5.92 -21.24
N GLY A 304 14.49 6.10 -19.92
CA GLY A 304 13.53 5.36 -19.12
C GLY A 304 12.09 5.83 -19.34
N TRP A 305 11.10 5.01 -19.00
CA TRP A 305 9.69 5.36 -19.14
C TRP A 305 9.15 6.14 -17.93
N VAL A 306 8.02 6.84 -18.14
CA VAL A 306 7.18 7.39 -17.07
C VAL A 306 5.83 6.67 -17.05
N ARG A 307 5.40 6.19 -15.88
CA ARG A 307 4.04 5.67 -15.64
C ARG A 307 3.38 6.43 -14.50
N ILE A 308 2.13 6.83 -14.70
CA ILE A 308 1.33 7.54 -13.69
C ILE A 308 -0.05 6.89 -13.59
N GLU A 309 -0.39 6.48 -12.37
CA GLU A 309 -1.60 5.71 -12.02
C GLU A 309 -2.44 6.45 -10.97
N PRO A 310 -3.55 7.10 -11.37
CA PRO A 310 -4.55 7.73 -10.51
C PRO A 310 -5.99 7.21 -10.75
N ASN A 311 -6.95 7.71 -9.95
CA ASN A 311 -8.38 7.84 -10.25
C ASN A 311 -8.76 9.25 -10.74
N VAL A 312 -8.06 10.29 -10.29
CA VAL A 312 -8.05 11.62 -10.91
C VAL A 312 -6.62 12.16 -10.91
N ILE A 313 -6.25 12.81 -12.01
CA ILE A 313 -5.01 13.58 -12.12
C ILE A 313 -5.30 14.95 -12.69
N SER A 314 -4.80 15.98 -12.02
CA SER A 314 -4.68 17.33 -12.57
C SER A 314 -3.22 17.65 -12.82
N LEU A 315 -2.95 18.20 -14.00
CA LEU A 315 -1.65 18.71 -14.41
C LEU A 315 -1.60 20.25 -14.37
N ALA A 316 -2.68 20.91 -13.94
CA ALA A 316 -2.85 22.36 -14.01
C ALA A 316 -1.68 23.13 -13.38
N GLY A 317 -0.98 23.94 -14.18
CA GLY A 317 0.11 24.80 -13.71
C GLY A 317 1.23 24.99 -14.72
N ALA A 318 1.65 26.25 -14.91
CA ALA A 318 2.66 26.63 -15.91
C ALA A 318 4.09 26.09 -15.67
N ALA A 319 4.31 25.34 -14.59
CA ALA A 319 5.59 24.70 -14.26
C ALA A 319 5.55 23.17 -14.34
N THR A 320 4.39 22.57 -14.67
CA THR A 320 4.24 21.12 -14.76
C THR A 320 5.10 20.56 -15.90
N GLN A 321 5.89 19.53 -15.61
CA GLN A 321 6.73 18.84 -16.61
C GLN A 321 6.67 17.32 -16.39
N VAL A 322 6.32 16.58 -17.43
CA VAL A 322 6.39 15.12 -17.48
C VAL A 322 7.30 14.73 -18.66
N ASN A 323 8.52 14.26 -18.37
CA ASN A 323 9.51 13.90 -19.40
C ASN A 323 9.94 12.42 -19.32
N GLY A 324 10.07 11.75 -20.46
CA GLY A 324 10.63 10.39 -20.50
C GLY A 324 10.87 9.86 -21.91
N GLY A 325 11.20 8.57 -21.98
CA GLY A 325 11.19 7.76 -23.20
C GLY A 325 9.75 7.55 -23.66
N ASP A 326 9.16 6.41 -23.31
CA ASP A 326 7.71 6.24 -23.40
C ASP A 326 7.02 6.82 -22.15
N ILE A 327 5.84 7.44 -22.32
CA ILE A 327 5.02 7.98 -21.22
C ILE A 327 3.63 7.34 -21.28
N ALA A 328 3.17 6.78 -20.17
CA ALA A 328 1.81 6.27 -20.02
C ALA A 328 1.11 6.91 -18.81
N ILE A 329 -0.06 7.49 -19.02
CA ILE A 329 -0.94 8.01 -17.97
C ILE A 329 -2.30 7.38 -18.16
N TYR A 330 -2.79 6.66 -17.15
CA TYR A 330 -4.00 5.86 -17.29
C TYR A 330 -4.72 5.59 -15.97
N GLY A 331 -5.99 5.23 -16.06
CA GLY A 331 -6.81 4.90 -14.90
C GLY A 331 -8.06 4.07 -15.21
N GLY A 332 -8.91 3.92 -14.19
CA GLY A 332 -10.09 3.05 -14.18
C GLY A 332 -11.29 3.55 -15.00
N ASN A 333 -12.46 2.98 -14.73
CA ASN A 333 -13.74 3.49 -15.28
C ASN A 333 -14.11 4.84 -14.66
N ASP A 334 -14.91 5.63 -15.38
CA ASP A 334 -15.41 6.95 -14.98
C ASP A 334 -14.30 7.95 -14.55
N TRP A 335 -13.09 7.69 -15.04
CA TRP A 335 -11.85 8.40 -14.72
C TRP A 335 -11.70 9.73 -15.45
N THR A 336 -11.12 10.75 -14.79
CA THR A 336 -10.85 12.05 -15.41
C THR A 336 -9.37 12.39 -15.44
N LEU A 337 -8.86 12.68 -16.65
CA LEU A 337 -7.56 13.31 -16.89
C LEU A 337 -7.77 14.78 -17.24
N ASP A 338 -7.40 15.64 -16.29
CA ASP A 338 -7.44 17.08 -16.44
C ASP A 338 -6.11 17.60 -17.02
N LEU A 339 -6.13 17.85 -18.33
CA LEU A 339 -5.12 18.57 -19.12
C LEU A 339 -5.62 19.97 -19.50
N SER A 340 -6.59 20.52 -18.76
CA SER A 340 -7.15 21.84 -19.02
C SER A 340 -6.25 22.96 -18.49
N ASN A 341 -6.42 24.18 -19.02
CA ASN A 341 -5.71 25.38 -18.58
C ASN A 341 -4.16 25.28 -18.66
N LEU A 342 -3.62 24.46 -19.58
CA LEU A 342 -2.18 24.26 -19.79
C LEU A 342 -1.65 25.15 -20.92
N ASN A 343 -0.35 25.50 -20.88
CA ASN A 343 0.25 26.34 -21.91
C ASN A 343 1.63 25.83 -22.30
N GLY A 344 1.82 25.59 -23.60
CA GLY A 344 3.02 24.96 -24.15
C GLY A 344 3.13 23.48 -23.77
N THR A 345 4.29 22.90 -24.03
CA THR A 345 4.52 21.47 -23.82
C THR A 345 4.69 21.14 -22.34
N VAL A 346 3.80 20.27 -21.86
CA VAL A 346 3.76 19.78 -20.47
C VAL A 346 4.20 18.32 -20.41
N ILE A 347 3.81 17.51 -21.40
CA ILE A 347 4.20 16.10 -21.51
C ILE A 347 5.08 15.94 -22.75
N GLU A 348 6.32 15.51 -22.57
CA GLU A 348 7.31 15.37 -23.65
C GLU A 348 8.02 14.01 -23.60
N ALA A 349 7.78 13.21 -24.63
CA ALA A 349 8.31 11.85 -24.81
C ALA A 349 9.33 11.79 -25.96
N SER A 350 10.49 11.16 -25.72
CA SER A 350 11.40 10.76 -26.81
C SER A 350 10.98 9.46 -27.51
N GLY A 351 9.96 8.78 -26.97
CA GLY A 351 9.24 7.66 -27.57
C GLY A 351 7.76 8.02 -27.76
N ASN A 352 6.87 7.14 -27.34
CA ASN A 352 5.42 7.28 -27.48
C ASN A 352 4.76 7.92 -26.24
N ILE A 353 3.57 8.50 -26.43
CA ILE A 353 2.67 8.88 -25.31
C ILE A 353 1.40 8.06 -25.42
N THR A 354 0.98 7.44 -24.32
CA THR A 354 -0.31 6.74 -24.22
C THR A 354 -1.15 7.36 -23.09
N LEU A 355 -2.31 7.90 -23.46
CA LEU A 355 -3.33 8.37 -22.53
C LEU A 355 -4.53 7.40 -22.62
N ALA A 356 -4.96 6.82 -21.49
CA ALA A 356 -5.99 5.79 -21.54
C ALA A 356 -6.91 5.77 -20.32
N VAL A 357 -8.21 5.81 -20.57
CA VAL A 357 -9.26 5.90 -19.56
C VAL A 357 -10.20 4.70 -19.72
N GLY A 358 -10.76 4.22 -18.62
CA GLY A 358 -11.80 3.19 -18.66
C GLY A 358 -13.14 3.70 -19.17
N LYS A 359 -14.14 2.82 -19.18
CA LYS A 359 -15.47 3.13 -19.70
C LYS A 359 -16.07 4.34 -18.96
N GLY A 360 -16.69 5.27 -19.69
CA GLY A 360 -17.26 6.50 -19.12
C GLY A 360 -16.23 7.59 -18.81
N GLY A 361 -14.93 7.28 -18.89
CA GLY A 361 -13.88 8.25 -18.59
C GLY A 361 -13.76 9.40 -19.60
N LEU A 362 -13.02 10.41 -19.17
CA LEU A 362 -12.91 11.74 -19.76
C LEU A 362 -11.45 12.21 -19.80
N ILE A 363 -11.06 12.82 -20.91
CA ILE A 363 -9.85 13.64 -21.04
C ILE A 363 -10.28 15.08 -21.36
N ASP A 364 -9.86 16.05 -20.56
CA ASP A 364 -10.20 17.46 -20.75
C ASP A 364 -8.98 18.28 -21.18
N LEU A 365 -9.05 18.94 -22.34
CA LEU A 365 -8.02 19.81 -22.92
C LEU A 365 -8.49 21.27 -23.06
N ARG A 366 -9.63 21.64 -22.47
CA ARG A 366 -10.21 22.98 -22.56
C ARG A 366 -9.32 24.07 -21.95
N ASN A 367 -9.44 25.30 -22.44
CA ASN A 367 -8.59 26.45 -22.09
C ASN A 367 -7.06 26.23 -22.21
N SER A 368 -6.60 25.16 -22.87
CA SER A 368 -5.18 24.87 -23.07
C SER A 368 -4.68 25.48 -24.39
N THR A 369 -3.38 25.82 -24.47
CA THR A 369 -2.82 26.46 -25.67
C THR A 369 -1.45 25.92 -26.08
N GLY A 370 -1.32 25.52 -27.35
CA GLY A 370 -0.09 24.99 -27.92
C GLY A 370 0.06 23.46 -27.74
N PRO A 371 1.18 22.87 -28.18
CA PRO A 371 1.35 21.41 -28.17
C PRO A 371 1.64 20.90 -26.75
N ILE A 372 0.57 20.68 -25.97
CA ILE A 372 0.56 20.14 -24.61
C ILE A 372 1.29 18.80 -24.54
N LEU A 373 1.04 17.94 -25.54
CA LEU A 373 1.72 16.66 -25.74
C LEU A 373 2.74 16.81 -26.87
N THR A 374 3.99 16.41 -26.64
CA THR A 374 4.99 16.27 -27.70
C THR A 374 5.64 14.90 -27.62
N ALA A 375 5.54 14.11 -28.68
CA ALA A 375 6.19 12.81 -28.82
C ALA A 375 7.11 12.81 -30.05
N GLN A 376 8.24 12.09 -29.98
CA GLN A 376 8.98 11.73 -31.20
C GLN A 376 8.37 10.50 -31.89
N GLY A 377 7.63 9.66 -31.14
CA GLY A 377 6.86 8.54 -31.67
C GLY A 377 5.37 8.88 -31.87
N GLU A 378 4.53 7.90 -31.60
CA GLU A 378 3.07 8.01 -31.70
C GLU A 378 2.43 8.53 -30.40
N VAL A 379 1.31 9.25 -30.53
CA VAL A 379 0.44 9.61 -29.42
C VAL A 379 -0.86 8.82 -29.54
N GLN A 380 -1.11 7.95 -28.57
CA GLN A 380 -2.29 7.10 -28.48
C GLN A 380 -3.24 7.62 -27.41
N ILE A 381 -4.51 7.80 -27.76
CA ILE A 381 -5.56 8.28 -26.85
C ILE A 381 -6.73 7.30 -26.87
N PHE A 382 -7.04 6.71 -25.72
CA PHE A 382 -8.13 5.75 -25.55
C PHE A 382 -9.16 6.32 -24.57
N ALA A 383 -10.24 6.93 -25.10
CA ALA A 383 -11.28 7.53 -24.28
C ALA A 383 -12.66 7.56 -24.95
N ASP A 384 -13.71 7.49 -24.13
CA ASP A 384 -15.09 7.67 -24.58
C ASP A 384 -15.42 9.16 -24.76
N ASN A 385 -14.85 10.03 -23.91
CA ASN A 385 -15.06 11.47 -23.94
C ASN A 385 -13.71 12.21 -24.00
N ILE A 386 -13.60 13.15 -24.95
CA ILE A 386 -12.48 14.09 -25.04
C ILE A 386 -13.06 15.49 -25.21
N LEU A 387 -12.75 16.40 -24.29
CA LEU A 387 -13.23 17.80 -24.32
C LEU A 387 -12.15 18.72 -24.86
N LEU A 388 -12.55 19.59 -25.78
CA LEU A 388 -11.75 20.63 -26.45
C LEU A 388 -12.57 21.92 -26.50
N GLU A 389 -11.93 23.06 -26.79
CA GLU A 389 -12.69 24.29 -27.06
C GLU A 389 -13.49 24.19 -28.38
N PRO A 390 -14.63 24.89 -28.50
CA PRO A 390 -15.46 24.84 -29.70
C PRO A 390 -14.71 25.29 -30.98
N GLY A 391 -14.36 24.32 -31.82
CA GLY A 391 -13.69 24.53 -33.11
C GLY A 391 -12.22 24.12 -33.15
N GLU A 392 -11.62 23.75 -32.01
CA GLU A 392 -10.26 23.21 -31.94
C GLU A 392 -10.20 21.72 -32.32
N THR A 393 -8.98 21.24 -32.57
CA THR A 393 -8.65 19.87 -32.94
C THR A 393 -7.49 19.33 -32.12
N LEU A 394 -7.42 18.00 -31.94
CA LEU A 394 -6.31 17.36 -31.25
C LEU A 394 -4.93 17.68 -31.85
N ALA A 395 -4.84 17.96 -33.15
CA ALA A 395 -3.59 18.31 -33.82
C ALA A 395 -3.02 19.69 -33.42
N GLU A 396 -3.81 20.54 -32.76
CA GLU A 396 -3.34 21.84 -32.22
C GLU A 396 -2.71 21.68 -30.83
N HIS A 397 -3.12 20.64 -30.09
CA HIS A 397 -2.66 20.30 -28.74
C HIS A 397 -1.58 19.21 -28.71
N ILE A 398 -1.30 18.58 -29.85
CA ILE A 398 -0.44 17.39 -29.95
C ILE A 398 0.56 17.53 -31.10
N LYS A 399 1.84 17.32 -30.80
CA LYS A 399 2.91 17.23 -31.79
C LYS A 399 3.52 15.83 -31.75
N SER A 400 3.33 15.05 -32.81
CA SER A 400 3.84 13.69 -32.94
C SER A 400 3.93 13.23 -34.39
N ASP A 401 4.58 12.09 -34.64
CA ASP A 401 4.62 11.46 -35.97
C ASP A 401 3.26 10.88 -36.38
N SER A 402 2.47 10.44 -35.40
CA SER A 402 1.13 9.86 -35.56
C SER A 402 0.25 10.21 -34.35
N ILE A 403 -1.06 10.36 -34.57
CA ILE A 403 -2.08 10.49 -33.52
C ILE A 403 -3.12 9.41 -33.76
N VAL A 404 -3.27 8.49 -32.80
CA VAL A 404 -4.25 7.40 -32.84
C VAL A 404 -5.26 7.61 -31.73
N VAL A 405 -6.54 7.67 -32.09
CA VAL A 405 -7.65 7.79 -31.14
C VAL A 405 -8.51 6.54 -31.23
N GLY A 406 -8.81 5.94 -30.08
CA GLY A 406 -9.67 4.78 -29.93
C GLY A 406 -10.69 4.95 -28.79
N PRO A 407 -11.63 4.00 -28.64
CA PRO A 407 -12.57 3.97 -27.51
C PRO A 407 -11.81 3.81 -26.18
N SER A 408 -12.51 4.01 -25.06
CA SER A 408 -11.97 3.72 -23.73
C SER A 408 -11.28 2.35 -23.66
N LYS A 409 -10.14 2.32 -22.95
CA LYS A 409 -9.30 1.13 -22.80
C LYS A 409 -8.64 1.14 -21.43
N ILE A 410 -8.92 0.11 -20.64
CA ILE A 410 -8.11 -0.21 -19.48
C ILE A 410 -6.74 -0.70 -19.95
N LEU A 411 -5.67 0.03 -19.62
CA LEU A 411 -4.31 -0.48 -19.81
C LEU A 411 -3.98 -1.46 -18.70
N ARG A 412 -3.38 -2.58 -19.08
CA ARG A 412 -2.74 -3.53 -18.17
C ARG A 412 -1.25 -3.24 -18.19
N ASP A 413 -0.64 -3.22 -17.02
CA ASP A 413 0.79 -3.10 -16.87
C ASP A 413 1.30 -4.06 -15.79
N VAL A 414 2.60 -4.34 -15.80
CA VAL A 414 3.24 -5.16 -14.78
C VAL A 414 4.67 -4.69 -14.53
N ALA A 415 5.10 -4.80 -13.29
CA ALA A 415 6.51 -4.74 -12.92
C ALA A 415 6.91 -5.99 -12.16
N LEU A 416 8.08 -6.54 -12.49
CA LEU A 416 8.73 -7.60 -11.73
C LEU A 416 10.07 -7.08 -11.23
N VAL A 417 10.31 -7.18 -9.93
CA VAL A 417 11.60 -6.92 -9.28
C VAL A 417 12.07 -8.22 -8.67
N ALA A 418 13.35 -8.55 -8.83
CA ALA A 418 13.98 -9.71 -8.24
C ALA A 418 15.21 -9.28 -7.41
N PRO A 419 15.72 -10.14 -6.50
CA PRO A 419 16.94 -9.83 -5.77
C PRO A 419 18.10 -9.79 -6.75
N SER A 420 18.93 -8.75 -6.67
CA SER A 420 20.03 -8.53 -7.62
C SER A 420 21.04 -9.68 -7.65
N LYS A 421 21.07 -10.55 -6.63
CA LYS A 421 22.05 -11.63 -6.48
C LYS A 421 21.47 -12.84 -5.74
N VAL A 422 21.72 -14.04 -6.25
CA VAL A 422 21.36 -15.34 -5.65
C VAL A 422 22.58 -16.27 -5.72
N SER A 423 22.80 -17.09 -4.70
CA SER A 423 23.95 -17.99 -4.61
C SER A 423 23.54 -19.44 -4.31
N GLY A 424 24.22 -20.40 -4.93
CA GLY A 424 24.03 -21.82 -4.73
C GLY A 424 25.00 -22.65 -5.58
N LYS A 425 25.01 -23.97 -5.44
CA LYS A 425 25.80 -24.84 -6.34
C LYS A 425 25.02 -25.04 -7.64
N LEU A 426 25.72 -25.37 -8.71
CA LEU A 426 25.09 -25.71 -9.98
C LEU A 426 24.06 -26.84 -9.81
N GLY A 427 22.80 -26.58 -10.17
CA GLY A 427 21.69 -27.51 -10.00
C GLY A 427 21.00 -27.51 -8.63
N ASP A 428 21.47 -26.75 -7.64
CA ASP A 428 20.72 -26.53 -6.39
C ASP A 428 19.42 -25.76 -6.69
N THR A 429 18.34 -26.07 -5.97
CA THR A 429 17.11 -25.26 -6.00
C THR A 429 17.10 -24.30 -4.81
N VAL A 430 17.11 -22.99 -5.09
CA VAL A 430 17.16 -21.92 -4.09
C VAL A 430 15.83 -21.15 -4.09
N PRO A 431 15.19 -20.95 -2.93
CA PRO A 431 14.00 -20.09 -2.83
C PRO A 431 14.40 -18.61 -2.95
N VAL A 432 13.67 -17.85 -3.76
CA VAL A 432 13.96 -16.45 -4.10
C VAL A 432 12.65 -15.66 -4.07
N GLN A 433 12.61 -14.56 -3.29
CA GLN A 433 11.45 -13.67 -3.26
C GLN A 433 11.52 -12.66 -4.41
N LEU A 434 10.47 -12.58 -5.21
CA LEU A 434 10.25 -11.54 -6.22
C LEU A 434 9.19 -10.55 -5.71
N ILE A 435 9.19 -9.33 -6.25
CA ILE A 435 8.10 -8.36 -6.09
C ILE A 435 7.42 -8.21 -7.44
N LEU A 436 6.16 -8.64 -7.53
CA LEU A 436 5.32 -8.54 -8.72
C LEU A 436 4.28 -7.44 -8.47
N THR A 437 4.09 -6.51 -9.39
CA THR A 437 3.07 -5.45 -9.29
C THR A 437 2.17 -5.49 -10.50
N ASN A 438 0.86 -5.53 -10.29
CA ASN A 438 -0.12 -5.19 -11.31
C ASN A 438 -0.19 -3.67 -11.40
N GLY A 439 0.28 -3.11 -12.51
CA GLY A 439 0.16 -1.68 -12.78
C GLY A 439 -1.19 -1.30 -13.40
N GLY A 440 -2.02 -2.26 -13.85
CA GLY A 440 -3.33 -1.96 -14.42
C GLY A 440 -4.42 -1.77 -13.34
N PRO A 441 -5.48 -0.97 -13.59
CA PRO A 441 -6.60 -0.76 -12.66
C PRO A 441 -7.60 -1.92 -12.61
N ALA A 442 -7.38 -3.00 -13.36
CA ALA A 442 -8.18 -4.22 -13.30
C ALA A 442 -7.34 -5.39 -12.77
N GLU A 443 -7.98 -6.32 -12.05
CA GLU A 443 -7.35 -7.58 -11.66
C GLU A 443 -6.76 -8.32 -12.87
N ASP A 444 -5.63 -8.98 -12.66
CA ASP A 444 -4.93 -9.81 -13.64
C ASP A 444 -4.31 -11.03 -12.96
N VAL A 445 -3.92 -12.01 -13.77
CA VAL A 445 -3.18 -13.19 -13.31
C VAL A 445 -1.88 -13.24 -14.08
N TYR A 446 -0.75 -13.30 -13.38
CA TYR A 446 0.58 -13.30 -13.99
C TYR A 446 1.23 -14.66 -13.94
N THR A 447 1.72 -15.12 -15.08
CA THR A 447 2.58 -16.30 -15.20
C THR A 447 4.04 -15.86 -15.12
N ILE A 448 4.78 -16.34 -14.12
CA ILE A 448 6.22 -16.11 -13.99
C ILE A 448 6.99 -17.28 -14.61
N THR A 449 7.88 -16.97 -15.56
CA THR A 449 8.73 -17.94 -16.25
C THR A 449 10.22 -17.57 -16.20
N VAL A 450 11.09 -18.57 -16.40
CA VAL A 450 12.53 -18.36 -16.63
C VAL A 450 12.80 -18.17 -18.13
N MET A 451 13.64 -17.19 -18.48
CA MET A 451 14.20 -17.03 -19.83
C MET A 451 15.73 -17.18 -19.77
N ASP A 452 16.20 -18.43 -19.87
CA ASP A 452 17.61 -18.81 -19.98
C ASP A 452 17.78 -19.91 -21.03
N SER A 453 18.96 -19.97 -21.64
CA SER A 453 19.45 -21.03 -22.53
C SER A 453 19.13 -22.49 -22.13
N THR A 454 19.02 -22.80 -20.82
CA THR A 454 18.78 -24.18 -20.33
C THR A 454 17.38 -24.42 -19.75
N GLN A 455 16.68 -23.38 -19.30
CA GLN A 455 15.38 -23.47 -18.61
C GLN A 455 14.28 -22.61 -19.30
N ASN A 456 14.48 -22.22 -20.57
CA ASN A 456 13.60 -21.28 -21.26
C ASN A 456 12.13 -21.71 -21.25
N GLY A 457 11.25 -20.83 -20.76
CA GLY A 457 9.81 -21.08 -20.66
C GLY A 457 9.39 -21.95 -19.48
N GLN A 458 10.30 -22.35 -18.58
CA GLN A 458 9.91 -23.01 -17.34
C GLN A 458 9.04 -22.08 -16.49
N GLN A 459 7.80 -22.50 -16.24
CA GLN A 459 6.88 -21.81 -15.33
C GLN A 459 7.29 -22.04 -13.86
N LEU A 460 7.39 -20.95 -13.10
CA LEU A 460 7.76 -20.94 -11.69
C LEU A 460 6.54 -20.73 -10.79
N ALA A 461 5.65 -19.81 -11.19
CA ALA A 461 4.45 -19.45 -10.43
C ALA A 461 3.36 -18.91 -11.37
N VAL A 462 2.12 -18.98 -10.90
CA VAL A 462 0.96 -18.28 -11.47
C VAL A 462 0.31 -17.55 -10.31
N VAL A 463 0.13 -16.22 -10.43
CA VAL A 463 -0.20 -15.34 -9.30
C VAL A 463 -1.31 -14.38 -9.69
N PRO A 464 -2.51 -14.47 -9.08
CA PRO A 464 -3.54 -13.44 -9.21
C PRO A 464 -3.12 -12.19 -8.44
N VAL A 465 -3.38 -11.01 -9.01
CA VAL A 465 -3.07 -9.72 -8.41
C VAL A 465 -4.17 -8.72 -8.76
N ASN A 466 -4.80 -8.14 -7.73
CA ASN A 466 -5.81 -7.08 -7.88
C ASN A 466 -5.26 -5.89 -8.68
N GLY A 467 -6.18 -5.10 -9.23
CA GLY A 467 -5.81 -3.87 -9.92
C GLY A 467 -4.99 -2.94 -9.03
N LEU A 468 -3.86 -2.45 -9.56
CA LEU A 468 -2.93 -1.54 -8.87
C LEU A 468 -2.29 -2.13 -7.59
N GLU A 469 -2.29 -3.45 -7.37
CA GLU A 469 -1.64 -4.07 -6.21
C GLU A 469 -0.24 -4.63 -6.49
N THR A 470 0.52 -4.81 -5.39
CA THR A 470 1.85 -5.41 -5.40
C THR A 470 1.91 -6.60 -4.46
N VAL A 471 2.53 -7.68 -4.95
CA VAL A 471 2.60 -8.97 -4.29
C VAL A 471 4.02 -9.50 -4.16
N LYS A 472 4.28 -10.12 -3.00
CA LYS A 472 5.26 -11.21 -2.82
C LYS A 472 5.13 -12.33 -3.84
N VAL A 473 6.19 -12.78 -4.49
CA VAL A 473 6.19 -14.12 -5.11
C VAL A 473 7.45 -14.88 -4.73
N LEU A 474 7.31 -15.89 -3.86
CA LEU A 474 8.39 -16.81 -3.54
C LEU A 474 8.48 -17.89 -4.64
N VAL A 475 9.55 -17.85 -5.42
CA VAL A 475 9.82 -18.84 -6.48
C VAL A 475 11.01 -19.73 -6.11
N ASN A 476 11.00 -20.98 -6.58
CA ASN A 476 12.13 -21.90 -6.42
C ASN A 476 12.98 -21.89 -7.71
N LEU A 477 14.15 -21.25 -7.69
CA LEU A 477 15.05 -21.15 -8.84
C LEU A 477 16.08 -22.28 -8.82
N THR A 478 16.21 -23.03 -9.91
CA THR A 478 17.28 -24.01 -10.08
C THR A 478 18.51 -23.32 -10.66
N ILE A 479 19.60 -23.27 -9.89
CA ILE A 479 20.83 -22.54 -10.23
C ILE A 479 21.41 -23.05 -11.56
N PRO A 480 21.45 -22.21 -12.62
CA PRO A 480 21.85 -22.62 -13.96
C PRO A 480 23.36 -22.57 -14.14
N ASN A 481 23.85 -23.05 -15.29
CA ASN A 481 25.25 -22.88 -15.67
C ASN A 481 25.51 -21.52 -16.34
N ALA A 482 25.06 -20.44 -15.71
CA ALA A 482 25.11 -19.06 -16.23
C ALA A 482 25.38 -18.05 -15.11
N ASN A 483 25.87 -16.86 -15.46
CA ASN A 483 26.16 -15.76 -14.51
C ASN A 483 24.93 -14.91 -14.19
N PHE A 484 23.88 -14.98 -15.00
CA PHE A 484 22.63 -14.26 -14.82
C PHE A 484 21.45 -15.17 -15.20
N MET A 485 20.28 -14.89 -14.63
CA MET A 485 19.01 -15.50 -14.98
C MET A 485 17.99 -14.39 -15.18
N THR A 486 17.30 -14.39 -16.33
CA THR A 486 16.18 -13.48 -16.57
C THR A 486 14.87 -14.17 -16.16
N LEU A 487 14.11 -13.52 -15.30
CA LEU A 487 12.75 -13.91 -14.92
C LEU A 487 11.76 -13.02 -15.68
N LYS A 488 10.64 -13.58 -16.15
CA LYS A 488 9.60 -12.86 -16.88
C LYS A 488 8.24 -13.08 -16.23
N ALA A 489 7.57 -12.02 -15.78
CA ALA A 489 6.15 -12.06 -15.44
C ALA A 489 5.34 -11.63 -16.67
N THR A 490 4.33 -12.42 -17.07
CA THR A 490 3.48 -12.17 -18.23
C THR A 490 2.01 -12.17 -17.81
N SER A 491 1.23 -11.15 -18.18
CA SER A 491 -0.22 -11.12 -17.96
C SER A 491 -0.90 -12.26 -18.72
N GLN A 492 -1.90 -12.90 -18.11
CA GLN A 492 -2.76 -13.87 -18.77
C GLN A 492 -3.92 -13.18 -19.52
N ALA A 493 -4.32 -11.99 -19.10
CA ALA A 493 -5.35 -11.22 -19.78
C ALA A 493 -4.84 -10.51 -21.06
N ASP A 494 -3.57 -10.13 -21.12
CA ASP A 494 -2.87 -9.69 -22.34
C ASP A 494 -1.42 -10.20 -22.37
N PRO A 495 -1.12 -11.28 -23.14
CA PRO A 495 0.23 -11.86 -23.22
C PRO A 495 1.34 -10.92 -23.74
N ASN A 496 0.99 -9.76 -24.30
CA ASN A 496 1.96 -8.74 -24.71
C ASN A 496 2.44 -7.89 -23.53
N ILE A 497 1.69 -7.87 -22.42
CA ILE A 497 2.04 -7.16 -21.19
C ILE A 497 2.91 -8.07 -20.33
N PHE A 498 4.19 -7.70 -20.22
CA PHE A 498 5.16 -8.43 -19.42
C PHE A 498 6.24 -7.52 -18.84
N SER A 499 6.90 -8.02 -17.78
CA SER A 499 8.06 -7.38 -17.16
C SER A 499 9.13 -8.42 -16.90
N THR A 500 10.39 -8.00 -16.98
CA THR A 500 11.55 -8.87 -16.77
C THR A 500 12.46 -8.36 -15.67
N ALA A 501 12.92 -9.26 -14.81
CA ALA A 501 13.91 -8.98 -13.79
C ALA A 501 15.14 -9.87 -14.00
N GLU A 502 16.35 -9.29 -13.93
CA GLU A 502 17.59 -10.05 -14.00
C GLU A 502 18.16 -10.32 -12.61
N VAL A 503 18.58 -11.57 -12.39
CA VAL A 503 19.15 -12.06 -11.13
C VAL A 503 20.57 -12.52 -11.38
N PHE A 504 21.54 -11.95 -10.66
CA PHE A 504 22.93 -12.37 -10.77
C PHE A 504 23.18 -13.68 -10.00
N ILE A 505 23.91 -14.63 -10.60
CA ILE A 505 24.12 -15.97 -10.05
C ILE A 505 25.56 -16.12 -9.55
N ILE A 506 25.73 -16.43 -8.25
CA ILE A 506 27.01 -16.93 -7.72
C ILE A 506 26.97 -18.45 -7.65
N GLN A 507 27.78 -19.11 -8.48
CA GLN A 507 28.04 -20.53 -8.34
C GLN A 507 29.02 -20.78 -7.18
N ILE A 508 28.57 -21.51 -6.17
CA ILE A 508 29.42 -21.97 -5.06
C ILE A 508 30.17 -23.23 -5.52
N PRO A 509 31.52 -23.24 -5.54
CA PRO A 509 32.28 -24.41 -5.96
C PRO A 509 32.08 -25.58 -5.00
N VAL A 510 31.88 -26.78 -5.54
CA VAL A 510 31.75 -28.00 -4.74
C VAL A 510 33.11 -28.40 -4.16
N VAL A 511 33.28 -28.25 -2.84
CA VAL A 511 34.43 -28.81 -2.12
C VAL A 511 34.27 -30.33 -2.06
N ILE A 512 34.88 -31.04 -3.01
CA ILE A 512 34.93 -32.50 -3.02
C ILE A 512 35.95 -32.95 -1.96
N ASN A 513 35.49 -33.23 -0.75
CA ASN A 513 36.29 -33.91 0.27
C ASN A 513 36.55 -35.35 -0.16
N ASN A 514 37.60 -35.57 -0.95
CA ASN A 514 38.06 -36.88 -1.36
C ASN A 514 38.63 -37.63 -0.14
N PRO A 515 38.05 -38.76 0.32
CA PRO A 515 38.50 -39.43 1.56
C PRO A 515 39.91 -40.04 1.49
N ASN A 516 40.53 -40.07 0.31
CA ASN A 516 41.78 -40.81 0.04
C ASN A 516 42.93 -39.92 -0.47
N SER A 517 43.14 -38.73 0.10
CA SER A 517 44.44 -38.02 -0.07
C SER A 517 45.09 -37.68 1.28
N ASN A 518 46.25 -38.30 1.54
CA ASN A 518 47.15 -37.91 2.61
C ASN A 518 47.90 -36.62 2.20
N GLN A 519 47.25 -35.48 2.36
CA GLN A 519 47.86 -34.14 2.32
C GLN A 519 47.36 -33.33 3.53
N PRO A 520 48.18 -32.45 4.13
CA PRO A 520 47.89 -31.84 5.42
C PRO A 520 46.70 -30.88 5.37
N LYS A 521 45.90 -30.95 6.43
CA LYS A 521 44.68 -30.17 6.67
C LYS A 521 45.03 -28.67 6.81
N VAL A 522 44.75 -27.87 5.78
CA VAL A 522 44.79 -26.41 5.89
C VAL A 522 43.61 -25.97 6.77
N VAL A 523 43.91 -25.58 8.01
CA VAL A 523 42.94 -24.94 8.90
C VAL A 523 42.82 -23.49 8.47
N VAL A 524 41.71 -23.15 7.80
CA VAL A 524 41.32 -21.76 7.60
C VAL A 524 40.48 -21.35 8.81
N THR A 525 41.12 -20.80 9.84
CA THR A 525 40.41 -19.97 10.82
C THR A 525 39.83 -18.75 10.11
N PRO A 526 38.61 -18.29 10.44
CA PRO A 526 38.09 -17.04 9.90
C PRO A 526 39.02 -15.90 10.33
N VAL A 527 39.67 -15.26 9.35
CA VAL A 527 40.57 -14.12 9.59
C VAL A 527 39.72 -12.86 9.70
N THR A 528 39.64 -12.28 10.88
CA THR A 528 39.18 -10.91 11.08
C THR A 528 40.19 -9.98 10.40
N ILE A 529 39.86 -9.43 9.23
CA ILE A 529 40.80 -8.60 8.47
C ILE A 529 40.71 -7.15 8.98
N THR A 530 41.69 -6.75 9.79
CA THR A 530 41.98 -5.34 10.06
C THR A 530 42.97 -4.84 8.99
N PRO A 531 42.76 -3.70 8.32
CA PRO A 531 43.57 -3.32 7.16
C PRO A 531 44.91 -2.69 7.54
N THR A 532 46.03 -3.25 7.03
CA THR A 532 47.33 -2.57 6.96
C THR A 532 48.08 -2.91 5.66
N LEU A 533 48.73 -1.91 5.08
CA LEU A 533 49.36 -1.92 3.75
C LEU A 533 50.74 -2.64 3.70
N SER A 534 51.04 -3.24 2.54
CA SER A 534 52.33 -3.16 1.77
C SER A 534 53.02 -4.48 1.35
N ASN A 535 53.14 -4.62 0.03
CA ASN A 535 54.34 -5.03 -0.74
C ASN A 535 54.80 -6.52 -0.94
N ILE A 536 54.90 -6.87 -2.24
CA ILE A 536 56.05 -7.51 -2.97
C ILE A 536 55.94 -8.97 -3.56
N ILE A 537 55.76 -8.98 -4.90
CA ILE A 537 56.49 -9.70 -5.99
C ILE A 537 56.33 -11.23 -6.27
N ILE A 538 55.62 -11.51 -7.38
CA ILE A 538 55.95 -12.33 -8.60
C ILE A 538 56.61 -13.74 -8.48
N TYR A 539 55.99 -14.75 -9.13
CA TYR A 539 56.64 -15.58 -10.18
C TYR A 539 55.63 -16.26 -11.13
N LYS A 540 56.00 -16.38 -12.42
CA LYS A 540 55.30 -17.06 -13.55
C LYS A 540 56.38 -17.89 -14.30
N PRO A 541 56.09 -19.09 -14.83
CA PRO A 541 55.83 -19.23 -16.29
C PRO A 541 54.83 -20.38 -16.66
N GLU A 542 53.89 -20.20 -17.59
CA GLU A 542 53.90 -20.60 -19.03
C GLU A 542 53.64 -22.08 -19.38
N SER A 543 52.61 -22.35 -20.19
CA SER A 543 52.75 -22.88 -21.57
C SER A 543 51.41 -23.07 -22.31
N LYS A 544 51.43 -22.78 -23.63
CA LYS A 544 50.47 -23.13 -24.71
C LYS A 544 51.28 -23.96 -25.75
N PRO A 545 50.78 -24.40 -26.94
CA PRO A 545 49.43 -24.34 -27.55
C PRO A 545 48.95 -25.71 -28.14
N GLY A 546 47.80 -25.73 -28.84
CA GLY A 546 47.45 -26.79 -29.80
C GLY A 546 46.06 -26.61 -30.45
N GLN A 547 46.00 -26.26 -31.74
CA GLN A 547 44.77 -26.21 -32.55
C GLN A 547 44.67 -27.44 -33.48
N SER A 548 43.46 -27.83 -33.87
CA SER A 548 43.20 -28.48 -35.16
C SER A 548 41.79 -28.19 -35.67
N GLN A 549 41.65 -27.95 -36.97
CA GLN A 549 40.43 -27.57 -37.69
C GLN A 549 39.66 -28.78 -38.23
N SER A 550 38.39 -28.62 -38.60
CA SER A 550 37.89 -28.89 -39.97
C SER A 550 36.44 -28.42 -40.19
N GLU A 551 36.03 -28.34 -41.46
CA GLU A 551 34.85 -27.62 -41.98
C GLU A 551 33.59 -28.51 -42.14
N SER A 552 32.40 -27.92 -42.32
CA SER A 552 31.64 -28.07 -43.58
C SER A 552 30.26 -27.36 -43.65
N LEU A 553 30.10 -26.62 -44.76
CA LEU A 553 28.93 -26.51 -45.67
C LEU A 553 27.53 -26.06 -45.20
N GLN A 554 27.01 -25.05 -45.91
CA GLN A 554 25.59 -24.66 -46.00
C GLN A 554 24.75 -25.68 -46.79
N PRO A 555 23.41 -25.52 -46.76
CA PRO A 555 22.70 -25.31 -48.03
C PRO A 555 21.79 -24.06 -48.05
N GLN A 556 21.58 -23.53 -49.25
CA GLN A 556 20.78 -22.34 -49.56
C GLN A 556 19.31 -22.67 -49.85
N SER A 557 18.41 -21.71 -49.65
CA SER A 557 17.33 -21.45 -50.64
C SER A 557 16.80 -20.00 -50.61
N LYS A 558 16.67 -19.43 -51.81
CA LYS A 558 15.90 -18.23 -52.25
C LYS A 558 15.02 -18.73 -53.44
N PRO A 559 13.94 -18.06 -53.93
CA PRO A 559 13.76 -16.59 -54.10
C PRO A 559 12.32 -16.10 -53.74
N LYS A 560 11.89 -14.82 -53.87
CA LYS A 560 11.85 -13.96 -55.08
C LYS A 560 11.32 -12.54 -54.74
N GLU A 561 11.62 -11.55 -55.59
CA GLU A 561 11.23 -10.13 -55.46
C GLU A 561 9.93 -9.76 -56.19
N SER A 562 9.37 -8.60 -55.86
CA SER A 562 8.71 -7.69 -56.83
C SER A 562 8.90 -6.22 -56.41
N GLN A 563 9.51 -5.40 -57.29
CA GLN A 563 9.65 -3.94 -57.13
C GLN A 563 8.54 -3.18 -57.89
N SER A 564 8.22 -1.97 -57.44
CA SER A 564 7.74 -0.87 -58.30
C SER A 564 7.86 0.51 -57.62
N GLU A 565 8.77 1.36 -58.10
CA GLU A 565 8.74 2.81 -57.86
C GLU A 565 7.74 3.51 -58.80
N PRO A 566 7.41 4.80 -58.55
CA PRO A 566 7.78 5.79 -59.57
C PRO A 566 8.26 7.18 -59.05
N LEU A 567 9.45 7.57 -59.52
CA LEU A 567 9.88 8.88 -60.06
C LEU A 567 9.31 10.23 -59.53
N GLN A 568 10.23 11.14 -59.20
CA GLN A 568 10.04 12.58 -58.97
C GLN A 568 9.71 13.39 -60.24
N PRO A 569 9.29 14.65 -60.07
CA PRO A 569 9.82 15.76 -60.86
C PRO A 569 10.47 16.87 -60.01
N GLN A 570 11.59 17.44 -60.50
CA GLN A 570 12.21 18.66 -59.96
C GLN A 570 11.56 19.92 -60.57
N SER A 571 11.50 21.01 -59.79
CA SER A 571 11.71 22.38 -60.31
C SER A 571 12.09 23.35 -59.20
N GLU A 572 13.04 24.24 -59.51
CA GLU A 572 13.57 25.32 -58.67
C GLU A 572 13.13 26.68 -59.27
N PRO A 573 13.02 27.76 -58.46
CA PRO A 573 13.77 28.95 -58.87
C PRO A 573 14.35 29.82 -57.73
N ALA A 574 15.65 30.12 -57.87
CA ALA A 574 16.37 31.39 -57.64
C ALA A 574 15.96 32.41 -56.54
N GLN A 575 16.98 32.89 -55.82
CA GLN A 575 16.97 34.00 -54.84
C GLN A 575 16.69 35.39 -55.45
N PRO A 576 16.56 36.43 -54.59
CA PRO A 576 17.69 37.36 -54.46
C PRO A 576 18.11 37.70 -53.00
N GLN A 577 19.40 38.03 -52.84
CA GLN A 577 19.99 38.55 -51.59
C GLN A 577 19.61 40.02 -51.32
N LEU A 578 19.60 40.44 -50.05
CA LEU A 578 20.05 41.77 -49.58
C LEU A 578 20.18 41.82 -48.04
N GLU A 579 21.41 41.97 -47.53
CA GLU A 579 21.74 42.56 -46.22
C GLU A 579 21.84 44.11 -46.36
N PRO A 580 22.05 44.95 -45.31
CA PRO A 580 22.42 44.68 -43.90
C PRO A 580 21.68 45.55 -42.83
N VAL A 581 22.18 45.48 -41.58
CA VAL A 581 22.39 46.57 -40.57
C VAL A 581 21.81 46.29 -39.16
N GLN A 582 22.71 46.07 -38.19
CA GLN A 582 22.45 46.30 -36.76
C GLN A 582 22.62 47.79 -36.41
N PRO A 583 22.08 48.23 -35.26
CA PRO A 583 23.00 48.85 -34.30
C PRO A 583 22.92 48.25 -32.89
N GLN A 584 24.09 48.10 -32.27
CA GLN A 584 24.28 47.74 -30.88
C GLN A 584 23.91 48.90 -29.94
N SER A 585 23.49 48.60 -28.71
CA SER A 585 23.90 49.41 -27.56
C SER A 585 23.91 48.58 -26.25
N LYS A 586 25.12 48.38 -25.70
CA LYS A 586 25.33 48.15 -24.25
C LYS A 586 25.68 49.50 -23.63
N PRO A 587 25.09 49.84 -22.47
CA PRO A 587 25.89 49.97 -21.24
C PRO A 587 25.10 49.49 -19.99
N VAL A 588 25.63 49.28 -18.78
CA VAL A 588 26.99 49.17 -18.19
C VAL A 588 26.81 48.50 -16.82
N GLN A 589 27.78 47.73 -16.30
CA GLN A 589 27.78 47.29 -14.90
C GLN A 589 28.22 48.42 -13.95
N PRO A 590 27.61 48.57 -12.76
CA PRO A 590 28.30 49.20 -11.63
C PRO A 590 29.34 48.21 -11.10
N GLN A 591 30.61 48.59 -11.17
CA GLN A 591 31.71 47.96 -10.45
C GLN A 591 32.17 48.94 -9.37
N SER A 592 32.23 48.50 -8.12
CA SER A 592 32.91 49.19 -7.02
C SER A 592 33.70 48.19 -6.22
N GLU A 593 34.87 48.61 -5.75
CA GLU A 593 36.04 47.77 -5.51
C GLU A 593 36.46 47.79 -4.03
N LEU A 594 37.24 46.77 -3.61
CA LEU A 594 37.94 46.65 -2.31
C LEU A 594 37.02 46.36 -1.09
N GLU A 595 37.43 45.61 -0.06
CA GLU A 595 38.78 45.15 0.36
C GLU A 595 38.84 43.64 0.67
N GLN A 596 40.05 43.07 0.63
CA GLN A 596 40.36 41.77 1.28
C GLN A 596 40.84 42.01 2.72
N PRO A 597 40.53 41.11 3.67
CA PRO A 597 41.39 40.87 4.81
C PRO A 597 42.23 39.60 4.58
N GLN A 598 43.54 39.78 4.32
CA GLN A 598 44.52 38.75 4.62
C GLN A 598 44.87 38.80 6.11
N SER A 599 44.88 37.66 6.79
CA SER A 599 45.73 37.45 7.97
C SER A 599 45.85 35.95 8.30
N GLU A 600 47.06 35.42 8.14
CA GLU A 600 47.50 34.17 8.79
C GLU A 600 47.80 34.40 10.28
N PRO A 601 48.02 33.35 11.09
CA PRO A 601 47.77 33.41 12.53
C PRO A 601 48.92 33.97 13.38
N GLU A 602 48.56 34.55 14.53
CA GLU A 602 49.48 34.70 15.68
C GLU A 602 49.09 33.75 16.82
N GLN A 603 50.10 33.12 17.42
CA GLN A 603 49.98 32.34 18.65
C GLN A 603 49.80 33.27 19.86
N PRO A 604 49.37 32.71 21.01
CA PRO A 604 50.24 32.84 22.19
C PRO A 604 50.80 31.50 22.66
N GLN A 605 52.13 31.42 22.78
CA GLN A 605 52.78 30.43 23.63
C GLN A 605 52.60 30.83 25.10
N SER A 606 52.25 29.88 25.98
CA SER A 606 52.89 29.78 27.29
C SER A 606 52.62 28.41 27.95
N GLU A 607 53.71 27.68 28.15
CA GLU A 607 53.88 26.50 28.98
C GLU A 607 55.23 26.71 29.70
N PRO A 608 55.57 26.01 30.80
CA PRO A 608 54.76 25.46 31.90
C PRO A 608 55.13 26.15 33.25
N GLU A 609 54.41 25.85 34.33
CA GLU A 609 55.03 25.85 35.67
C GLU A 609 54.37 24.85 36.63
N GLN A 610 55.13 23.83 37.06
CA GLN A 610 54.90 23.11 38.32
C GLN A 610 55.74 23.77 39.42
N PRO A 611 55.30 23.69 40.68
CA PRO A 611 56.09 22.89 41.62
C PRO A 611 55.27 21.97 42.55
N GLN A 612 56.02 21.17 43.30
CA GLN A 612 55.59 19.98 44.03
C GLN A 612 55.09 20.25 45.48
N SER A 613 54.29 19.29 45.98
CA SER A 613 54.32 18.66 47.33
C SER A 613 54.31 19.50 48.63
N GLU A 614 53.37 19.16 49.54
CA GLU A 614 53.60 18.42 50.81
C GLU A 614 52.22 17.99 51.38
N SER A 615 51.94 16.72 51.72
CA SER A 615 52.37 15.93 52.90
C SER A 615 51.80 16.42 54.23
N GLY A 616 50.89 15.66 54.89
CA GLY A 616 50.21 16.19 56.10
C GLY A 616 49.34 15.32 57.02
N LYS A 617 49.43 13.97 57.02
CA LYS A 617 49.02 13.03 58.11
C LYS A 617 47.65 13.18 58.83
N SER A 618 46.89 12.08 58.85
CA SER A 618 46.74 11.25 60.08
C SER A 618 46.30 9.81 59.74
N GLN A 619 46.65 8.84 60.60
CA GLN A 619 46.50 7.39 60.38
C GLN A 619 45.44 6.75 61.32
N PRO A 620 45.04 5.47 61.09
CA PRO A 620 43.86 4.84 61.70
C PRO A 620 44.17 3.70 62.70
N GLU A 621 43.11 3.04 63.20
CA GLU A 621 43.06 1.61 63.59
C GLU A 621 41.81 1.00 62.90
N VAL A 622 41.87 -0.08 62.08
CA VAL A 622 42.14 -1.53 62.36
C VAL A 622 40.90 -2.19 63.03
N ILE A 623 40.26 -3.25 62.51
CA ILE A 623 40.64 -4.69 62.35
C ILE A 623 39.83 -5.26 61.13
N GLN A 624 40.37 -5.83 60.02
CA GLN A 624 40.95 -7.18 59.77
C GLN A 624 40.04 -8.38 60.15
N ASP A 625 40.02 -9.60 59.61
CA ASP A 625 40.53 -10.30 58.40
C ASP A 625 39.84 -11.72 58.35
N GLN A 626 39.90 -12.62 57.35
CA GLN A 626 40.59 -12.71 56.05
C GLN A 626 39.87 -13.69 55.08
N GLN A 627 39.91 -13.43 53.77
CA GLN A 627 40.36 -14.31 52.66
C GLN A 627 40.22 -15.86 52.73
N LEU A 628 39.71 -16.49 51.66
CA LEU A 628 40.15 -17.84 51.24
C LEU A 628 39.83 -18.20 49.78
N THR A 629 40.77 -18.85 49.10
CA THR A 629 40.60 -19.49 47.78
C THR A 629 41.35 -20.83 47.72
N SER A 630 40.86 -21.70 46.82
CA SER A 630 41.50 -22.90 46.26
C SER A 630 41.18 -24.30 46.84
N HIS A 631 40.51 -25.07 45.98
CA HIS A 631 40.62 -26.52 45.68
C HIS A 631 41.18 -27.51 46.70
N SER A 632 40.43 -28.59 46.98
CA SER A 632 40.87 -29.98 46.73
C SER A 632 39.76 -31.01 46.98
N ASP A 633 39.98 -32.23 46.47
CA ASP A 633 38.99 -33.30 46.25
C ASP A 633 38.92 -34.35 47.38
N LEU A 634 37.83 -35.14 47.36
CA LEU A 634 37.71 -36.53 47.84
C LEU A 634 38.11 -36.92 49.29
N SER A 635 37.10 -37.28 50.12
CA SER A 635 36.64 -38.68 50.31
C SER A 635 36.11 -39.07 51.71
N ASN A 636 35.02 -39.85 51.69
CA ASN A 636 34.56 -40.86 52.65
C ASN A 636 34.32 -40.53 54.14
N ILE A 637 33.04 -40.61 54.54
CA ILE A 637 32.56 -41.53 55.60
C ILE A 637 31.24 -42.16 55.10
N GLU A 638 31.19 -43.49 55.02
CA GLU A 638 29.94 -44.27 54.99
C GLU A 638 29.52 -44.62 56.41
N ILE A 639 28.22 -44.81 56.64
CA ILE A 639 27.63 -46.04 57.22
C ILE A 639 26.10 -45.95 57.07
N ALA A 640 25.52 -46.89 56.33
CA ALA A 640 24.09 -47.16 56.30
C ALA A 640 23.73 -48.24 57.35
N PRO A 641 22.44 -48.48 57.62
CA PRO A 641 21.81 -49.55 56.84
C PRO A 641 20.40 -49.23 56.32
N ALA A 642 20.05 -49.90 55.22
CA ALA A 642 18.83 -49.67 54.45
C ALA A 642 17.63 -50.51 54.93
N ILE A 643 16.42 -50.09 54.52
CA ILE A 643 15.45 -51.04 53.96
C ILE A 643 14.92 -50.49 52.62
N ASN A 644 15.08 -51.34 51.60
CA ASN A 644 14.59 -51.28 50.21
C ASN A 644 13.04 -51.32 50.14
N GLN A 645 12.33 -51.04 49.04
CA GLN A 645 12.62 -50.48 47.72
C GLN A 645 11.26 -50.13 47.07
N ASN A 646 11.17 -49.07 46.28
CA ASN A 646 10.51 -49.18 44.97
C ASN A 646 10.91 -48.01 44.06
N TYR A 647 11.23 -48.38 42.83
CA TYR A 647 11.91 -47.59 41.82
C TYR A 647 11.22 -46.27 41.48
N PHE A 648 12.01 -45.19 41.39
CA PHE A 648 11.84 -44.21 40.32
C PHE A 648 13.10 -44.19 39.47
N VAL A 649 12.93 -44.54 38.20
CA VAL A 649 13.98 -44.45 37.20
C VAL A 649 14.18 -42.97 36.91
N VAL A 650 15.38 -42.45 37.18
CA VAL A 650 15.79 -41.16 36.61
C VAL A 650 16.14 -41.43 35.15
N GLU A 651 15.10 -41.48 34.31
CA GLU A 651 15.30 -41.33 32.87
C GLU A 651 15.78 -39.91 32.62
N THR A 652 16.95 -39.80 31.99
CA THR A 652 17.39 -38.56 31.36
C THR A 652 16.43 -38.26 30.22
N LEU A 653 15.39 -37.46 30.48
CA LEU A 653 14.40 -37.05 29.48
C LEU A 653 15.01 -36.06 28.47
N ASN A 654 15.84 -36.59 27.57
CA ASN A 654 16.03 -36.04 26.24
C ASN A 654 14.81 -36.39 25.38
N SER A 655 13.65 -35.82 25.71
CA SER A 655 12.50 -35.76 24.83
C SER A 655 11.81 -34.41 25.00
N ASN A 656 11.52 -33.75 23.88
CA ASN A 656 10.86 -32.43 23.85
C ASN A 656 9.35 -32.53 24.19
N THR A 657 8.94 -33.48 25.03
CA THR A 657 7.55 -33.88 25.30
C THR A 657 7.06 -33.30 26.63
N CYS A 658 5.77 -32.98 26.73
CA CYS A 658 5.21 -32.45 27.98
C CYS A 658 5.03 -33.55 29.06
N PRO A 659 5.10 -33.19 30.36
CA PRO A 659 4.85 -34.11 31.46
C PRO A 659 3.35 -34.41 31.59
N THR A 660 2.95 -35.68 31.52
CA THR A 660 1.54 -36.11 31.50
C THR A 660 0.96 -36.46 32.88
N LEU A 661 1.60 -36.04 33.97
CA LEU A 661 1.09 -36.22 35.33
C LEU A 661 0.10 -35.08 35.66
N PRO A 662 -1.10 -35.35 36.20
CA PRO A 662 -2.02 -34.30 36.62
C PRO A 662 -1.48 -33.45 37.77
N GLY A 663 -1.86 -32.16 37.81
CA GLY A 663 -1.44 -31.22 38.85
C GLY A 663 -0.01 -30.70 38.70
N VAL A 664 0.63 -30.88 37.54
CA VAL A 664 2.00 -30.42 37.28
C VAL A 664 2.02 -28.96 36.82
N MET A 665 2.96 -28.19 37.38
CA MET A 665 3.32 -26.87 36.89
C MET A 665 4.36 -26.99 35.75
N ILE A 666 4.09 -26.32 34.63
CA ILE A 666 5.00 -26.23 33.47
C ILE A 666 5.40 -24.76 33.32
N ASP A 667 6.70 -24.47 33.30
CA ASP A 667 7.27 -23.12 33.06
C ASP A 667 8.36 -23.17 31.97
N TRP A 668 8.18 -24.03 30.96
CA TRP A 668 9.13 -24.17 29.86
C TRP A 668 8.44 -24.59 28.56
N LEU A 669 9.21 -24.65 27.47
CA LEU A 669 8.73 -25.12 26.17
C LEU A 669 8.64 -26.64 26.14
N CYS A 670 7.46 -27.19 25.84
CA CYS A 670 7.27 -28.61 25.61
C CYS A 670 6.25 -28.88 24.48
N ARG A 671 6.41 -30.01 23.78
CA ARG A 671 5.46 -30.47 22.75
C ARG A 671 4.51 -31.47 23.37
N ASN A 672 3.21 -31.17 23.29
CA ASN A 672 2.13 -32.07 23.73
C ASN A 672 1.59 -32.92 22.55
N GLN A 673 2.26 -32.89 21.39
CA GLN A 673 1.88 -33.65 20.19
C GLN A 673 1.63 -35.15 20.50
N GLY A 674 0.40 -35.62 20.27
CA GLY A 674 -0.01 -37.01 20.51
C GLY A 674 -0.31 -37.35 21.98
N GLN A 675 -0.30 -36.38 22.88
CA GLN A 675 -0.56 -36.54 24.31
C GLN A 675 -1.85 -35.80 24.74
N VAL A 676 -2.30 -36.07 25.97
CA VAL A 676 -3.35 -35.32 26.67
C VAL A 676 -2.71 -34.76 27.94
N LEU A 677 -2.75 -33.44 28.13
CA LEU A 677 -2.44 -32.81 29.43
C LEU A 677 -3.72 -32.59 30.20
N THR A 678 -3.71 -32.98 31.48
CA THR A 678 -4.89 -32.93 32.35
C THR A 678 -4.55 -32.15 33.61
N ASP A 679 -5.40 -31.20 34.01
CA ASP A 679 -5.28 -30.46 35.28
C ASP A 679 -3.89 -29.83 35.49
N VAL A 680 -3.36 -29.08 34.51
CA VAL A 680 -2.02 -28.46 34.57
C VAL A 680 -2.06 -26.95 34.71
N THR A 681 -1.06 -26.39 35.40
CA THR A 681 -0.79 -24.95 35.45
C THR A 681 0.36 -24.61 34.52
N LEU A 682 0.15 -23.68 33.61
CA LEU A 682 1.13 -23.21 32.63
C LEU A 682 1.58 -21.80 33.05
N GLU A 683 2.78 -21.70 33.60
CA GLU A 683 3.36 -20.44 34.06
C GLU A 683 3.85 -19.56 32.89
N ASN A 684 4.32 -18.35 33.20
CA ASN A 684 4.61 -17.29 32.23
C ASN A 684 5.63 -17.67 31.14
N ASN A 685 6.57 -18.60 31.38
CA ASN A 685 7.53 -19.08 30.38
C ASN A 685 7.06 -20.35 29.65
N ALA A 686 5.90 -20.91 30.01
CA ALA A 686 5.34 -22.10 29.37
C ALA A 686 5.05 -21.86 27.89
N LYS A 687 5.48 -22.81 27.04
CA LYS A 687 5.14 -22.84 25.61
C LYS A 687 4.72 -24.24 25.22
N VAL A 688 3.42 -24.49 25.23
CA VAL A 688 2.82 -25.81 24.97
C VAL A 688 2.26 -25.84 23.55
N ALA A 689 2.75 -26.77 22.72
CA ALA A 689 2.33 -26.89 21.33
C ALA A 689 1.87 -28.32 20.96
N GLY A 690 0.71 -28.41 20.31
CA GLY A 690 0.13 -29.66 19.82
C GLY A 690 -0.68 -30.44 20.86
N GLY A 691 -1.40 -31.48 20.41
CA GLY A 691 -2.05 -32.45 21.29
C GLY A 691 -3.40 -32.03 21.84
N GLN A 692 -3.83 -32.67 22.93
CA GLN A 692 -5.11 -32.42 23.57
C GLN A 692 -4.94 -31.87 25.00
N LEU A 693 -5.93 -31.11 25.47
CA LEU A 693 -6.03 -30.61 26.84
C LEU A 693 -7.34 -31.07 27.48
N ALA A 694 -7.29 -31.41 28.77
CA ALA A 694 -8.41 -31.96 29.55
C ALA A 694 -8.47 -31.37 30.98
N GLY A 695 -9.66 -31.35 31.59
CA GLY A 695 -9.82 -30.90 32.98
C GLY A 695 -9.69 -29.39 33.15
N VAL A 696 -9.00 -28.92 34.20
CA VAL A 696 -8.80 -27.48 34.45
C VAL A 696 -7.38 -27.04 34.11
N ILE A 697 -7.25 -26.19 33.10
CA ILE A 697 -5.97 -25.63 32.63
C ILE A 697 -5.90 -24.16 33.05
N ASP A 698 -5.00 -23.84 33.97
CA ASP A 698 -4.70 -22.44 34.35
C ASP A 698 -3.47 -21.98 33.56
N ASN A 699 -3.65 -21.02 32.65
CA ASN A 699 -2.64 -20.60 31.68
C ASN A 699 -2.24 -19.14 31.86
N GLN A 700 -0.96 -18.90 32.12
CA GLN A 700 -0.31 -17.60 32.07
C GLN A 700 0.71 -17.53 30.91
N GLY A 701 1.07 -18.67 30.33
CA GLY A 701 1.99 -18.80 29.20
C GLY A 701 1.31 -18.83 27.84
N PHE A 702 1.88 -19.60 26.92
CA PHE A 702 1.49 -19.67 25.51
C PHE A 702 1.09 -21.08 25.09
N VAL A 703 -0.11 -21.23 24.50
CA VAL A 703 -0.65 -22.51 24.03
C VAL A 703 -0.99 -22.42 22.54
N SER A 704 -0.58 -23.42 21.73
CA SER A 704 -0.91 -23.45 20.29
C SER A 704 -1.17 -24.84 19.71
N GLN A 705 -1.95 -24.89 18.62
CA GLN A 705 -2.25 -26.13 17.88
C GLN A 705 -2.88 -27.25 18.75
N VAL A 706 -3.75 -26.90 19.69
CA VAL A 706 -4.37 -27.85 20.63
C VAL A 706 -5.82 -28.18 20.28
N THR A 707 -6.27 -29.35 20.72
CA THR A 707 -7.68 -29.71 20.83
C THR A 707 -8.11 -29.68 22.30
N ILE A 708 -9.16 -28.92 22.62
CA ILE A 708 -9.76 -28.86 23.96
C ILE A 708 -10.83 -29.95 24.04
N GLN A 709 -10.74 -30.84 25.02
CA GLN A 709 -11.76 -31.89 25.23
C GLN A 709 -13.07 -31.33 25.79
N PRO A 710 -14.18 -32.10 25.74
CA PRO A 710 -15.40 -31.77 26.49
C PRO A 710 -15.14 -31.56 27.99
N ASP A 711 -16.01 -30.80 28.65
CA ASP A 711 -15.94 -30.45 30.08
C ASP A 711 -14.64 -29.77 30.55
N THR A 712 -13.74 -29.43 29.62
CA THR A 712 -12.43 -28.82 29.91
C THR A 712 -12.57 -27.31 30.01
N ILE A 713 -11.91 -26.71 31.00
CA ILE A 713 -11.83 -25.26 31.17
C ILE A 713 -10.37 -24.84 30.98
N LEU A 714 -10.08 -24.03 29.96
CA LEU A 714 -8.81 -23.33 29.83
C LEU A 714 -9.03 -21.86 30.16
N LYS A 715 -8.34 -21.37 31.18
CA LYS A 715 -8.38 -19.98 31.63
C LYS A 715 -7.05 -19.30 31.40
N GLY A 716 -7.06 -18.10 30.82
CA GLY A 716 -5.92 -17.19 30.81
C GLY A 716 -4.91 -17.33 29.66
N GLY A 717 -3.96 -16.40 29.64
CA GLY A 717 -2.75 -16.43 28.82
C GLY A 717 -2.98 -16.22 27.33
N LYS A 718 -1.99 -16.59 26.52
CA LYS A 718 -2.02 -16.40 25.06
C LYS A 718 -2.33 -17.71 24.33
N LEU A 719 -3.33 -17.68 23.47
CA LEU A 719 -3.74 -18.77 22.59
C LEU A 719 -3.37 -18.46 21.13
N SER A 720 -2.87 -19.45 20.38
CA SER A 720 -2.45 -19.24 18.98
C SER A 720 -2.60 -20.49 18.09
N GLY A 721 -2.35 -20.31 16.79
CA GLY A 721 -2.49 -21.35 15.79
C GLY A 721 -3.94 -21.67 15.42
N TYR A 722 -4.21 -22.95 15.17
CA TYR A 722 -5.55 -23.50 14.95
C TYR A 722 -5.96 -24.29 16.20
N ILE A 723 -7.08 -23.93 16.82
CA ILE A 723 -7.60 -24.58 18.03
C ILE A 723 -8.96 -25.18 17.73
N VAL A 724 -9.11 -26.47 18.04
CA VAL A 724 -10.40 -27.17 18.00
C VAL A 724 -10.93 -27.21 19.43
N ASN A 725 -12.04 -26.53 19.70
CA ASN A 725 -12.56 -26.36 21.04
C ASN A 725 -13.88 -27.14 21.23
N GLN A 726 -13.90 -28.04 22.22
CA GLN A 726 -15.10 -28.75 22.66
C GLN A 726 -15.45 -28.45 24.14
N GLY A 727 -14.67 -27.58 24.79
CA GLY A 727 -14.85 -27.17 26.18
C GLY A 727 -15.14 -25.68 26.30
N THR A 728 -14.63 -25.07 27.37
CA THR A 728 -14.73 -23.62 27.62
C THR A 728 -13.34 -22.97 27.61
N LEU A 729 -13.16 -21.95 26.77
CA LEU A 729 -12.01 -21.06 26.79
C LEU A 729 -12.42 -19.74 27.47
N MET A 730 -11.62 -19.25 28.43
CA MET A 730 -11.96 -18.02 29.16
C MET A 730 -10.79 -17.10 29.49
N GLU A 731 -11.05 -15.79 29.52
CA GLU A 731 -10.09 -14.74 29.96
C GLU A 731 -8.74 -14.76 29.22
N PHE A 732 -8.75 -15.00 27.90
CA PHE A 732 -7.53 -15.20 27.10
C PHE A 732 -7.34 -14.14 26.01
N GLU A 733 -6.08 -13.98 25.59
CA GLU A 733 -5.71 -13.23 24.40
C GLU A 733 -5.47 -14.21 23.24
N PHE A 734 -6.12 -13.99 22.10
CA PHE A 734 -5.91 -14.77 20.89
C PHE A 734 -4.99 -14.06 19.91
N VAL A 735 -3.95 -14.77 19.48
CA VAL A 735 -2.97 -14.35 18.46
C VAL A 735 -2.75 -15.47 17.44
N GLY A 736 -3.81 -16.22 17.11
CA GLY A 736 -3.80 -17.38 16.22
C GLY A 736 -4.60 -17.19 14.93
N ALA A 737 -4.65 -18.23 14.10
CA ALA A 737 -5.40 -18.24 12.86
C ALA A 737 -6.88 -18.52 13.09
N GLN A 738 -7.23 -19.54 13.89
CA GLN A 738 -8.62 -19.92 14.11
C GLN A 738 -8.87 -20.59 15.47
N VAL A 739 -10.04 -20.32 16.06
CA VAL A 739 -10.69 -21.22 17.04
C VAL A 739 -11.99 -21.72 16.42
N TRP A 740 -12.19 -23.03 16.40
CA TRP A 740 -13.41 -23.66 15.90
C TRP A 740 -14.14 -24.40 17.03
N GLY A 741 -15.40 -24.06 17.28
CA GLY A 741 -16.29 -24.76 18.20
C GLY A 741 -16.26 -24.30 19.67
N GLY A 742 -17.17 -24.89 20.45
CA GLY A 742 -17.18 -24.85 21.91
C GLY A 742 -17.64 -23.52 22.51
N THR A 743 -17.39 -23.35 23.82
CA THR A 743 -17.81 -22.15 24.56
C THR A 743 -16.65 -21.18 24.77
N LEU A 744 -16.93 -19.89 24.60
CA LEU A 744 -16.06 -18.76 24.91
C LEU A 744 -16.69 -17.97 26.07
N ALA A 745 -15.89 -17.58 27.08
CA ALA A 745 -16.39 -16.91 28.28
C ALA A 745 -15.48 -15.79 28.82
N GLY A 746 -16.08 -14.78 29.46
CA GLY A 746 -15.38 -13.67 30.11
C GLY A 746 -14.87 -12.64 29.10
N ASN A 747 -13.71 -12.02 29.40
CA ASN A 747 -13.11 -11.01 28.52
C ASN A 747 -12.14 -11.68 27.54
N ILE A 748 -12.36 -11.50 26.24
CA ILE A 748 -11.59 -12.15 25.18
C ILE A 748 -11.11 -11.08 24.20
N ILE A 749 -9.79 -11.02 24.01
CA ILE A 749 -9.16 -10.05 23.10
C ILE A 749 -8.50 -10.82 21.96
N ASN A 750 -9.03 -10.65 20.75
CA ASN A 750 -8.46 -11.24 19.54
C ASN A 750 -7.53 -10.22 18.86
N ASN A 751 -6.28 -10.20 19.34
CA ASN A 751 -5.16 -9.41 18.82
C ASN A 751 -4.44 -10.13 17.66
N SER A 752 -5.14 -10.96 16.89
CA SER A 752 -4.51 -11.73 15.82
C SER A 752 -4.21 -10.89 14.59
N LEU A 753 -2.92 -10.61 14.39
CA LEU A 753 -2.37 -9.94 13.21
C LEU A 753 -2.43 -10.79 11.91
N VAL A 754 -3.05 -11.97 11.96
CA VAL A 754 -3.34 -12.82 10.78
C VAL A 754 -4.84 -12.92 10.50
N GLY A 755 -5.65 -12.01 11.05
CA GLY A 755 -7.10 -12.01 10.86
C GLY A 755 -7.82 -13.15 11.59
N GLY A 756 -7.37 -13.45 12.81
CA GLY A 756 -7.83 -14.62 13.58
C GLY A 756 -9.36 -14.72 13.67
N VAL A 757 -9.90 -15.87 13.28
CA VAL A 757 -11.35 -16.11 13.20
C VAL A 757 -11.82 -17.02 14.35
N PHE A 758 -12.94 -16.69 14.98
CA PHE A 758 -13.68 -17.65 15.80
C PHE A 758 -14.89 -18.14 15.02
N THR A 759 -15.00 -19.46 14.87
CA THR A 759 -15.97 -20.11 13.99
C THR A 759 -16.84 -21.10 14.77
N ASP A 760 -18.15 -21.04 14.58
CA ASP A 760 -19.15 -21.93 15.21
C ASP A 760 -19.07 -21.96 16.76
N VAL A 761 -19.08 -20.78 17.40
CA VAL A 761 -18.83 -20.60 18.84
C VAL A 761 -20.05 -20.18 19.64
N HIS A 762 -20.18 -20.73 20.85
CA HIS A 762 -21.14 -20.27 21.85
C HIS A 762 -20.49 -19.24 22.79
N LEU A 763 -21.15 -18.10 22.99
CA LEU A 763 -20.68 -17.03 23.88
C LEU A 763 -21.45 -17.09 25.21
N ALA A 764 -20.74 -17.36 26.30
CA ALA A 764 -21.34 -17.49 27.62
C ALA A 764 -21.92 -16.15 28.14
N ALA A 765 -22.79 -16.25 29.15
CA ALA A 765 -23.40 -15.12 29.85
C ALA A 765 -22.41 -13.99 30.19
N GLY A 766 -22.64 -12.80 29.63
CA GLY A 766 -21.85 -11.60 29.89
C GLY A 766 -20.44 -11.60 29.28
N THR A 767 -20.15 -12.44 28.29
CA THR A 767 -18.87 -12.43 27.55
C THR A 767 -18.65 -11.09 26.85
N HIS A 768 -17.44 -10.55 26.90
CA HIS A 768 -17.01 -9.38 26.12
C HIS A 768 -15.91 -9.82 25.16
N LEU A 769 -16.15 -9.66 23.87
CA LEU A 769 -15.26 -10.13 22.81
C LEU A 769 -14.90 -8.96 21.90
N SER A 770 -13.60 -8.66 21.81
CA SER A 770 -13.08 -7.54 21.05
C SER A 770 -11.97 -7.95 20.09
N GLY A 771 -11.99 -7.43 18.86
CA GLY A 771 -10.96 -7.67 17.84
C GLY A 771 -11.20 -8.88 16.93
N GLY A 772 -10.41 -8.96 15.86
CA GLY A 772 -10.37 -10.10 14.94
C GLY A 772 -11.67 -10.32 14.14
N SER A 773 -12.06 -11.58 13.95
CA SER A 773 -13.26 -11.94 13.19
C SER A 773 -14.11 -13.05 13.80
N LEU A 774 -15.39 -13.05 13.46
CA LEU A 774 -16.36 -14.12 13.73
C LEU A 774 -16.88 -14.68 12.39
N GLN A 775 -17.18 -15.99 12.34
CA GLN A 775 -17.78 -16.64 11.17
C GLN A 775 -18.73 -17.78 11.57
N GLY A 776 -19.80 -17.98 10.81
CA GLY A 776 -20.71 -19.12 10.97
C GLY A 776 -21.68 -18.94 12.12
N GLU A 777 -21.87 -20.00 12.91
CA GLU A 777 -22.94 -20.09 13.92
C GLU A 777 -22.52 -19.44 15.26
N ILE A 778 -23.04 -18.25 15.58
CA ILE A 778 -22.64 -17.46 16.77
C ILE A 778 -23.84 -17.22 17.71
N TYR A 779 -23.88 -17.97 18.81
CA TYR A 779 -24.98 -17.91 19.79
C TYR A 779 -24.53 -17.38 21.15
N GLY A 780 -25.11 -16.28 21.62
CA GLY A 780 -24.95 -15.79 22.99
C GLY A 780 -25.98 -16.33 23.99
N ASP A 781 -25.88 -15.90 25.25
CA ASP A 781 -26.86 -16.18 26.30
C ASP A 781 -28.02 -15.17 26.29
N SER A 782 -29.27 -15.65 26.29
CA SER A 782 -30.45 -14.79 26.20
C SER A 782 -30.73 -13.91 27.44
N ALA A 783 -30.26 -14.31 28.63
CA ALA A 783 -30.45 -13.58 29.89
C ALA A 783 -29.34 -12.54 30.13
N ALA A 784 -28.12 -12.82 29.68
CA ALA A 784 -26.99 -11.90 29.67
C ALA A 784 -26.21 -11.97 28.34
N PRO A 785 -26.72 -11.30 27.28
CA PRO A 785 -26.11 -11.28 25.96
C PRO A 785 -24.63 -10.87 25.96
N ALA A 786 -23.85 -11.49 25.08
CA ALA A 786 -22.43 -11.17 24.91
C ALA A 786 -22.24 -9.84 24.13
N LEU A 787 -21.26 -9.04 24.52
CA LEU A 787 -20.90 -7.78 23.86
C LEU A 787 -19.78 -8.00 22.84
N LEU A 788 -20.01 -7.57 21.60
CA LEU A 788 -19.08 -7.65 20.47
C LEU A 788 -18.59 -6.25 20.11
N GLU A 789 -17.28 -6.03 20.00
CA GLU A 789 -16.69 -4.73 19.63
C GLU A 789 -15.45 -4.86 18.74
N ASP A 790 -15.14 -3.82 17.96
CA ASP A 790 -13.86 -3.67 17.25
C ASP A 790 -13.47 -4.88 16.35
N LEU A 791 -14.47 -5.61 15.81
CA LEU A 791 -14.30 -6.87 15.08
C LEU A 791 -15.10 -6.92 13.76
N THR A 792 -14.82 -7.91 12.92
CA THR A 792 -15.58 -8.16 11.68
C THR A 792 -16.35 -9.49 11.73
N ILE A 793 -17.63 -9.46 11.39
CA ILE A 793 -18.45 -10.66 11.16
C ILE A 793 -18.38 -10.99 9.67
N GLN A 794 -17.92 -12.17 9.32
CA GLN A 794 -17.74 -12.60 7.93
C GLN A 794 -19.08 -13.06 7.32
N ALA A 795 -19.17 -13.13 5.98
CA ALA A 795 -20.33 -13.66 5.27
C ALA A 795 -20.69 -15.09 5.72
N ASP A 796 -21.94 -15.50 5.45
CA ASP A 796 -22.51 -16.79 5.85
C ASP A 796 -22.51 -17.00 7.38
N SER A 797 -22.66 -15.91 8.16
CA SER A 797 -22.76 -15.97 9.63
C SER A 797 -24.18 -15.73 10.11
N HIS A 798 -24.60 -16.48 11.12
CA HIS A 798 -25.90 -16.36 11.79
C HIS A 798 -25.70 -16.02 13.27
N LEU A 799 -26.30 -14.92 13.73
CA LEU A 799 -26.08 -14.37 15.06
C LEU A 799 -27.36 -14.28 15.88
N ALA A 800 -27.29 -14.73 17.13
CA ALA A 800 -28.40 -14.66 18.08
C ALA A 800 -27.94 -14.37 19.52
N ASN A 801 -28.77 -13.65 20.28
CA ASN A 801 -28.57 -13.31 21.70
C ASN A 801 -27.24 -12.58 21.99
N VAL A 802 -26.81 -11.70 21.10
CA VAL A 802 -25.62 -10.86 21.24
C VAL A 802 -25.94 -9.36 21.18
N ILE A 803 -25.00 -8.53 21.63
CA ILE A 803 -25.03 -7.07 21.54
C ILE A 803 -23.90 -6.64 20.59
N ILE A 804 -24.28 -6.04 19.46
CA ILE A 804 -23.37 -5.39 18.52
C ILE A 804 -23.01 -4.01 19.08
N GLY A 805 -21.76 -3.86 19.49
CA GLY A 805 -21.18 -2.63 20.02
C GLY A 805 -20.36 -1.86 18.97
N LYS A 806 -19.46 -1.00 19.46
CA LYS A 806 -18.72 -0.05 18.62
C LYS A 806 -17.83 -0.75 17.58
N ASN A 807 -17.63 -0.10 16.44
CA ASN A 807 -16.69 -0.50 15.38
C ASN A 807 -16.87 -1.92 14.83
N VAL A 808 -17.99 -2.61 15.12
CA VAL A 808 -18.30 -3.90 14.50
C VAL A 808 -18.66 -3.66 13.04
N LYS A 809 -18.13 -4.50 12.14
CA LYS A 809 -18.44 -4.52 10.70
C LYS A 809 -18.95 -5.89 10.30
N TRP A 810 -19.74 -5.97 9.23
CA TRP A 810 -20.21 -7.24 8.67
C TRP A 810 -20.30 -7.20 7.15
N SER A 811 -20.28 -8.38 6.53
CA SER A 811 -20.64 -8.59 5.13
C SER A 811 -22.16 -8.45 4.91
N GLU A 812 -22.60 -8.25 3.67
CA GLU A 812 -24.03 -8.09 3.35
C GLU A 812 -24.85 -9.35 3.68
N ASP A 813 -24.28 -10.54 3.44
CA ASP A 813 -24.91 -11.85 3.68
C ASP A 813 -24.75 -12.35 5.14
N VAL A 814 -25.00 -11.47 6.14
CA VAL A 814 -24.97 -11.81 7.57
C VAL A 814 -26.38 -11.75 8.16
N GLU A 815 -26.83 -12.88 8.71
CA GLU A 815 -28.16 -13.04 9.29
C GLU A 815 -28.13 -12.71 10.80
N PHE A 816 -29.06 -11.85 11.23
CA PHE A 816 -29.24 -11.47 12.63
C PHE A 816 -30.63 -11.87 13.12
N GLU A 817 -30.73 -12.69 14.16
CA GLU A 817 -32.02 -12.96 14.81
C GLU A 817 -32.59 -11.71 15.52
N ASN A 818 -33.92 -11.66 15.67
CA ASN A 818 -34.66 -10.59 16.38
C ASN A 818 -34.20 -10.33 17.84
N ASN A 819 -33.41 -11.22 18.44
CA ASN A 819 -32.86 -11.09 19.79
C ASN A 819 -31.46 -10.44 19.84
N VAL A 820 -30.87 -10.14 18.67
CA VAL A 820 -29.64 -9.33 18.55
C VAL A 820 -29.97 -7.86 18.83
N LYS A 821 -29.09 -7.20 19.58
CA LYS A 821 -29.23 -5.79 19.98
C LYS A 821 -28.10 -4.95 19.41
N PHE A 822 -28.37 -3.72 19.01
CA PHE A 822 -27.37 -2.79 18.48
C PHE A 822 -27.22 -1.60 19.43
N ILE A 823 -25.99 -1.20 19.75
CA ILE A 823 -25.71 -0.04 20.60
C ILE A 823 -25.81 1.28 19.81
N GLU A 824 -25.42 1.28 18.53
CA GLU A 824 -25.48 2.46 17.66
C GLU A 824 -26.63 2.36 16.64
N GLN A 825 -27.51 3.37 16.60
CA GLN A 825 -28.68 3.38 15.70
C GLN A 825 -28.30 3.51 14.21
N SER A 826 -27.16 4.13 13.90
CA SER A 826 -26.60 4.23 12.54
C SER A 826 -26.04 2.91 12.01
N GLN A 827 -25.93 1.89 12.86
CA GLN A 827 -25.41 0.57 12.52
C GLN A 827 -26.52 -0.49 12.38
N ILE A 828 -27.81 -0.13 12.36
CA ILE A 828 -28.89 -1.09 12.17
C ILE A 828 -28.93 -1.50 10.68
N PRO A 829 -28.81 -2.81 10.32
CA PRO A 829 -28.97 -3.27 8.95
C PRO A 829 -30.33 -2.88 8.36
N CYS A 830 -30.41 -2.58 7.05
CA CYS A 830 -31.64 -2.02 6.46
C CYS A 830 -32.87 -2.96 6.51
N GLU A 831 -32.69 -4.25 6.81
CA GLU A 831 -33.78 -5.20 7.09
C GLU A 831 -34.33 -5.11 8.53
N ASN A 832 -33.53 -4.63 9.49
CA ASN A 832 -33.88 -4.53 10.92
C ASN A 832 -34.55 -3.20 11.31
N HIS A 833 -34.90 -2.35 10.35
CA HIS A 833 -35.81 -1.20 10.56
C HIS A 833 -37.25 -1.69 10.77
N LEU A 834 -37.57 -2.18 11.97
CA LEU A 834 -38.89 -2.72 12.31
C LEU A 834 -39.99 -1.64 12.37
N LEU A 835 -40.65 -1.40 11.23
CA LEU A 835 -41.98 -0.74 11.17
C LEU A 835 -43.11 -1.60 11.80
N VAL A 836 -42.79 -2.84 12.20
CA VAL A 836 -43.73 -3.97 12.34
C VAL A 836 -44.36 -4.13 13.74
N GLU A 837 -43.82 -3.50 14.80
CA GLU A 837 -44.29 -3.73 16.19
C GLU A 837 -45.20 -2.64 16.79
N MET A 838 -45.52 -1.57 16.05
CA MET A 838 -46.34 -0.47 16.56
C MET A 838 -47.82 -0.61 16.19
N ILE A 839 -48.70 -0.48 17.19
CA ILE A 839 -50.17 -0.52 17.06
C ILE A 839 -50.71 0.89 16.72
N PRO A 840 -51.60 1.04 15.72
CA PRO A 840 -52.13 0.00 14.83
C PRO A 840 -51.09 -0.42 13.78
N VAL A 841 -51.16 -1.70 13.40
CA VAL A 841 -50.27 -2.31 12.42
C VAL A 841 -50.62 -1.80 11.02
N LEU A 842 -49.63 -1.29 10.29
CA LEU A 842 -49.76 -0.80 8.92
C LEU A 842 -49.05 -1.75 7.94
N PRO A 843 -49.67 -2.12 6.80
CA PRO A 843 -49.01 -2.87 5.74
C PRO A 843 -47.75 -2.16 5.18
N LEU A 844 -46.69 -2.90 4.90
CA LEU A 844 -45.53 -2.38 4.16
C LEU A 844 -45.92 -2.06 2.71
N VAL A 845 -45.38 -0.96 2.17
CA VAL A 845 -45.69 -0.47 0.82
C VAL A 845 -44.47 -0.15 -0.06
N ASP A 846 -43.25 -0.46 0.41
CA ASP A 846 -41.99 -0.39 -0.34
C ASP A 846 -41.66 1.04 -0.88
N THR A 847 -40.46 1.26 -1.39
CA THR A 847 -39.90 2.61 -1.64
C THR A 847 -39.57 2.85 -3.11
N MET A 848 -39.91 4.05 -3.61
CA MET A 848 -39.69 4.47 -4.99
C MET A 848 -39.10 5.89 -5.03
N THR A 849 -37.97 6.03 -5.72
CA THR A 849 -37.32 7.32 -5.98
C THR A 849 -37.67 7.81 -7.38
N LEU A 850 -38.07 9.08 -7.51
CA LEU A 850 -38.31 9.77 -8.77
C LEU A 850 -37.44 11.03 -8.79
N GLY A 851 -36.57 11.17 -9.80
CA GLY A 851 -35.45 12.12 -9.80
C GLY A 851 -34.10 11.42 -9.67
N HIS A 852 -33.03 12.18 -9.43
CA HIS A 852 -31.65 11.65 -9.38
C HIS A 852 -31.53 10.47 -8.39
N SER A 853 -31.11 9.31 -8.91
CA SER A 853 -31.17 8.06 -8.16
C SER A 853 -30.01 7.92 -7.16
N SER A 854 -30.27 8.23 -5.90
CA SER A 854 -29.55 7.61 -4.78
C SER A 854 -30.37 6.45 -4.22
N GLY A 855 -29.70 5.34 -3.88
CA GLY A 855 -30.33 4.22 -3.18
C GLY A 855 -30.55 4.58 -1.73
N THR A 856 -31.80 4.76 -1.30
CA THR A 856 -32.14 5.22 0.05
C THR A 856 -32.78 4.09 0.86
N CYS A 857 -32.25 3.79 2.05
CA CYS A 857 -32.85 2.82 2.99
C CYS A 857 -34.09 3.37 3.72
N THR A 858 -34.88 4.23 3.07
CA THR A 858 -36.17 4.67 3.60
C THR A 858 -37.17 3.54 3.44
N GLN A 859 -38.02 3.31 4.44
CA GLN A 859 -39.12 2.36 4.38
C GLN A 859 -40.47 3.05 4.59
N PHE A 860 -41.49 2.57 3.88
CA PHE A 860 -42.87 3.04 4.00
C PHE A 860 -43.81 1.91 4.44
N ALA A 861 -44.66 2.20 5.42
CA ALA A 861 -45.86 1.44 5.72
C ALA A 861 -47.10 2.34 5.59
N GLY A 862 -48.23 1.80 5.17
CA GLY A 862 -49.48 2.55 5.06
C GLY A 862 -50.68 1.66 4.83
N GLY A 863 -51.86 2.18 5.16
CA GLY A 863 -53.11 1.47 4.96
C GLY A 863 -54.34 2.35 5.11
N ILE A 864 -55.47 1.71 4.82
CA ILE A 864 -56.80 2.27 4.76
C ILE A 864 -57.66 1.51 5.79
N SER A 865 -58.48 2.22 6.57
CA SER A 865 -59.39 1.61 7.55
C SER A 865 -60.73 2.35 7.61
N THR A 866 -61.83 1.64 7.86
CA THR A 866 -63.18 2.22 8.13
C THR A 866 -63.58 2.17 9.60
N ASP A 867 -62.87 1.40 10.44
CA ASP A 867 -63.09 1.31 11.88
C ASP A 867 -62.00 2.01 12.71
N GLY A 868 -60.82 2.23 12.11
CA GLY A 868 -59.64 2.81 12.75
C GLY A 868 -58.76 1.80 13.50
N GLU A 869 -59.12 0.51 13.45
CA GLU A 869 -58.46 -0.58 14.19
C GLU A 869 -57.64 -1.48 13.25
N ILE A 870 -58.20 -1.83 12.08
CA ILE A 870 -57.52 -2.68 11.08
C ILE A 870 -57.27 -1.89 9.80
N PHE A 871 -55.99 -1.76 9.42
CA PHE A 871 -55.55 -1.05 8.22
C PHE A 871 -55.14 -2.02 7.11
N GLN A 872 -55.63 -1.80 5.90
CA GLN A 872 -55.40 -2.65 4.72
C GLN A 872 -54.80 -1.85 3.57
N ARG A 873 -53.89 -2.46 2.78
CA ARG A 873 -53.25 -1.81 1.62
C ARG A 873 -54.23 -1.63 0.45
N GLN A 874 -55.17 -2.56 0.32
CA GLN A 874 -56.23 -2.55 -0.69
C GLN A 874 -57.56 -2.76 0.03
N MET A 875 -58.54 -1.88 -0.19
CA MET A 875 -59.83 -1.92 0.50
C MET A 875 -60.98 -1.58 -0.46
N THR A 876 -62.15 -2.21 -0.25
CA THR A 876 -63.41 -1.78 -0.86
C THR A 876 -64.26 -1.08 0.19
N VAL A 877 -64.79 0.09 -0.14
CA VAL A 877 -65.58 0.95 0.76
C VAL A 877 -66.80 1.50 0.02
N ASN A 878 -67.85 1.88 0.74
CA ASN A 878 -69.04 2.53 0.19
C ASN A 878 -68.93 4.07 0.38
N LEU A 879 -69.69 4.87 -0.37
CA LEU A 879 -69.69 6.34 -0.24
C LEU A 879 -70.02 6.85 1.18
N VAL A 880 -70.80 6.07 1.93
CA VAL A 880 -71.19 6.39 3.32
C VAL A 880 -70.11 6.08 4.36
N ASP A 881 -69.10 5.29 4.02
CA ASP A 881 -68.09 4.84 4.97
C ASP A 881 -67.11 5.99 5.29
N THR A 882 -66.86 6.22 6.58
CA THR A 882 -65.80 7.14 7.00
C THR A 882 -64.48 6.40 6.98
N VAL A 883 -63.56 6.83 6.14
CA VAL A 883 -62.27 6.18 5.88
C VAL A 883 -61.15 7.00 6.52
N GLU A 884 -60.21 6.33 7.19
CA GLU A 884 -58.90 6.86 7.54
C GLU A 884 -57.82 6.26 6.62
N VAL A 885 -56.95 7.12 6.09
CA VAL A 885 -55.72 6.74 5.39
C VAL A 885 -54.54 7.17 6.26
N ARG A 886 -53.72 6.21 6.66
CA ARG A 886 -52.57 6.42 7.56
C ARG A 886 -51.29 5.89 6.92
N GLY A 887 -50.19 6.62 7.11
CA GLY A 887 -48.85 6.20 6.69
C GLY A 887 -47.82 6.39 7.78
N ARG A 888 -46.75 5.60 7.71
CA ARG A 888 -45.61 5.62 8.63
C ARG A 888 -44.34 5.46 7.80
N ILE A 889 -43.34 6.27 8.07
CA ILE A 889 -42.13 6.41 7.27
C ILE A 889 -40.93 6.30 8.20
N ALA A 890 -40.07 5.33 7.95
CA ALA A 890 -38.76 5.22 8.58
C ALA A 890 -37.72 5.79 7.60
N ALA A 891 -37.18 6.97 7.89
CA ALA A 891 -36.25 7.66 7.01
C ALA A 891 -34.86 6.99 7.05
N ALA A 892 -34.12 7.04 5.93
CA ALA A 892 -32.76 6.50 5.89
C ALA A 892 -31.82 7.33 6.80
N PRO A 893 -30.90 6.70 7.57
CA PRO A 893 -30.04 7.43 8.52
C PRO A 893 -29.20 8.55 7.90
N ASN A 894 -28.80 8.42 6.64
CA ASN A 894 -28.06 9.43 5.88
C ASN A 894 -28.88 10.69 5.53
N GLN A 895 -30.21 10.67 5.70
CA GLN A 895 -31.12 11.79 5.44
C GLN A 895 -31.51 12.56 6.72
N LEU A 896 -31.04 12.12 7.90
CA LEU A 896 -31.39 12.73 9.19
C LEU A 896 -30.46 13.90 9.58
N VAL A 897 -29.67 14.42 8.64
CA VAL A 897 -28.59 15.40 8.89
C VAL A 897 -29.13 16.85 8.90
N ASN A 898 -30.11 17.12 9.77
CA ASN A 898 -30.77 18.43 9.94
C ASN A 898 -31.47 18.99 8.68
N GLU A 899 -31.89 18.14 7.74
CA GLU A 899 -32.64 18.57 6.56
C GLU A 899 -34.13 18.78 6.86
N THR A 900 -34.71 19.79 6.21
CA THR A 900 -36.17 20.02 6.16
C THR A 900 -36.70 19.57 4.81
N VAL A 901 -37.81 18.83 4.80
CA VAL A 901 -38.41 18.24 3.60
C VAL A 901 -39.83 18.77 3.36
N ASP A 902 -40.28 18.73 2.11
CA ASP A 902 -41.69 18.97 1.76
C ASP A 902 -42.44 17.63 1.71
N TRP A 903 -43.54 17.48 2.45
CA TRP A 903 -44.43 16.33 2.27
C TRP A 903 -45.23 16.47 0.97
N VAL A 904 -45.45 15.36 0.27
CA VAL A 904 -46.31 15.25 -0.90
C VAL A 904 -47.39 14.19 -0.69
N LEU A 905 -48.59 14.46 -1.20
CA LEU A 905 -49.73 13.55 -1.24
C LEU A 905 -50.41 13.70 -2.60
N TYR A 906 -50.49 12.60 -3.34
CA TYR A 906 -51.12 12.56 -4.66
C TYR A 906 -51.86 11.24 -4.89
N ALA A 907 -52.75 11.23 -5.87
CA ALA A 907 -53.54 10.05 -6.19
C ALA A 907 -53.92 9.98 -7.67
N THR A 908 -54.08 8.75 -8.16
CA THR A 908 -54.61 8.44 -9.49
C THR A 908 -56.01 7.86 -9.35
N TYR A 909 -56.98 8.38 -10.11
CA TYR A 909 -58.39 8.05 -9.99
C TYR A 909 -58.99 7.58 -11.33
N TRP A 910 -59.77 6.51 -11.29
CA TRP A 910 -60.56 6.00 -12.41
C TRP A 910 -62.03 5.94 -12.03
N ALA A 911 -62.90 6.64 -12.77
CA ALA A 911 -64.35 6.55 -12.56
C ALA A 911 -64.90 5.17 -12.97
N THR A 912 -64.40 4.61 -14.07
CA THR A 912 -64.60 3.20 -14.45
C THR A 912 -63.31 2.61 -15.02
N LYS A 913 -63.26 1.28 -15.21
CA LYS A 913 -62.11 0.61 -15.85
C LYS A 913 -61.87 1.02 -17.31
N GLU A 914 -62.82 1.71 -17.95
CA GLU A 914 -62.75 2.13 -19.36
C GLU A 914 -62.49 3.63 -19.52
N THR A 915 -62.57 4.43 -18.44
CA THR A 915 -62.23 5.86 -18.48
C THR A 915 -60.72 6.08 -18.29
N PRO A 916 -60.10 7.05 -18.99
CA PRO A 916 -58.74 7.49 -18.69
C PRO A 916 -58.59 7.94 -17.23
N PRO A 917 -57.41 7.75 -16.60
CA PRO A 917 -57.16 8.23 -15.25
C PRO A 917 -57.21 9.75 -15.16
N LEU A 918 -57.69 10.25 -14.03
CA LEU A 918 -57.47 11.61 -13.56
C LEU A 918 -56.40 11.58 -12.47
N TYR A 919 -55.52 12.57 -12.47
CA TYR A 919 -54.47 12.71 -11.46
C TYR A 919 -54.79 13.88 -10.55
N PHE A 920 -54.57 13.70 -9.25
CA PHE A 920 -54.83 14.69 -8.22
C PHE A 920 -53.64 14.80 -7.27
N MET A 921 -53.42 16.00 -6.74
CA MET A 921 -52.45 16.29 -5.68
C MET A 921 -53.13 17.12 -4.58
N VAL A 922 -52.55 17.16 -3.38
CA VAL A 922 -53.11 17.91 -2.25
C VAL A 922 -52.16 19.02 -1.81
N ASP A 923 -52.67 20.24 -1.71
CA ASP A 923 -51.90 21.41 -1.25
C ASP A 923 -51.81 21.54 0.27
N ASN A 924 -51.03 22.52 0.74
CA ASN A 924 -50.86 22.86 2.15
C ASN A 924 -52.06 23.56 2.82
N GLN A 925 -53.21 23.64 2.14
CA GLN A 925 -54.53 23.89 2.76
C GLN A 925 -55.41 22.63 2.81
N GLY A 926 -54.92 21.48 2.33
CA GLY A 926 -55.69 20.24 2.22
C GLY A 926 -56.68 20.22 1.04
N GLN A 927 -56.54 21.13 0.07
CA GLN A 927 -57.40 21.15 -1.11
C GLN A 927 -56.88 20.17 -2.17
N VAL A 928 -57.82 19.44 -2.79
CA VAL A 928 -57.53 18.51 -3.88
C VAL A 928 -57.47 19.28 -5.19
N LEU A 929 -56.28 19.33 -5.80
CA LEU A 929 -56.00 20.01 -7.06
C LEU A 929 -55.80 18.99 -8.19
N PRO A 930 -56.24 19.28 -9.43
CA PRO A 930 -55.89 18.47 -10.59
C PRO A 930 -54.38 18.58 -10.86
N TRP A 931 -53.75 17.45 -11.18
CA TRP A 931 -52.32 17.33 -11.45
C TRP A 931 -52.06 16.85 -12.88
N GLY A 932 -50.94 17.27 -13.47
CA GLY A 932 -50.56 16.93 -14.86
C GLY A 932 -49.90 15.56 -15.05
N GLY A 933 -49.57 14.86 -13.95
CA GLY A 933 -48.75 13.63 -13.97
C GLY A 933 -47.24 13.88 -13.98
N ASP A 934 -46.81 15.15 -13.91
CA ASP A 934 -45.40 15.57 -13.85
C ASP A 934 -44.93 15.77 -12.41
N ALA A 935 -43.95 14.99 -11.96
CA ALA A 935 -43.48 14.98 -10.58
C ALA A 935 -42.89 16.33 -10.12
N GLU A 936 -42.31 17.11 -11.03
CA GLU A 936 -41.77 18.45 -10.71
C GLU A 936 -42.90 19.47 -10.40
N GLN A 937 -44.13 19.18 -10.83
CA GLN A 937 -45.31 20.04 -10.63
C GLN A 937 -46.13 19.67 -9.37
N LEU A 938 -45.67 18.69 -8.58
CA LEU A 938 -46.32 18.34 -7.31
C LEU A 938 -46.13 19.47 -6.28
N VAL A 939 -47.25 20.01 -5.79
CA VAL A 939 -47.25 20.96 -4.67
C VAL A 939 -46.95 20.24 -3.35
N ALA A 940 -46.43 20.98 -2.37
CA ALA A 940 -46.25 20.47 -1.01
C ALA A 940 -47.61 20.41 -0.28
N PHE A 941 -47.88 19.27 0.34
CA PHE A 941 -48.95 19.07 1.31
C PHE A 941 -48.60 19.69 2.67
N GLU A 942 -47.32 19.72 3.03
CA GLU A 942 -46.80 20.45 4.20
C GLU A 942 -45.31 20.76 3.94
N GLU A 943 -44.88 22.01 4.16
CA GLU A 943 -43.56 22.51 3.78
C GLU A 943 -42.58 22.55 4.96
N GLY A 944 -41.29 22.34 4.68
CA GLY A 944 -40.22 22.63 5.64
C GLY A 944 -40.21 21.76 6.90
N VAL A 945 -40.68 20.52 6.83
CA VAL A 945 -40.77 19.62 7.99
C VAL A 945 -39.43 18.97 8.31
N VAL A 946 -39.00 19.04 9.57
CA VAL A 946 -37.80 18.34 10.05
C VAL A 946 -38.03 16.83 10.05
N LEU A 947 -37.25 16.12 9.24
CA LEU A 947 -37.36 14.66 9.10
C LEU A 947 -36.89 13.96 10.39
N LYS A 948 -37.67 12.98 10.86
CA LYS A 948 -37.36 12.17 12.04
C LYS A 948 -37.00 10.74 11.62
N PRO A 949 -36.25 9.98 12.45
CA PRO A 949 -35.97 8.57 12.19
C PRO A 949 -37.24 7.75 11.90
N LEU A 950 -38.33 8.11 12.58
CA LEU A 950 -39.66 7.58 12.37
C LEU A 950 -40.69 8.73 12.40
N GLN A 951 -41.56 8.77 11.39
CA GLN A 951 -42.69 9.69 11.29
C GLN A 951 -43.98 8.90 11.05
N GLU A 952 -45.07 9.24 11.73
CA GLU A 952 -46.42 8.69 11.50
C GLU A 952 -47.39 9.84 11.19
N MET A 953 -48.19 9.68 10.14
CA MET A 953 -49.07 10.71 9.57
C MET A 953 -50.45 10.13 9.24
N ILE A 954 -51.50 10.91 9.47
CA ILE A 954 -52.85 10.65 8.95
C ILE A 954 -53.01 11.53 7.70
N TRP A 955 -53.04 10.90 6.53
CA TRP A 955 -53.10 11.59 5.23
C TRP A 955 -54.52 12.02 4.86
N TYR A 956 -55.53 11.26 5.31
CA TYR A 956 -56.94 11.56 5.04
C TYR A 956 -57.84 10.97 6.12
N ARG A 957 -58.92 11.66 6.46
CA ARG A 957 -60.02 11.13 7.30
C ARG A 957 -61.36 11.73 6.87
N GLY A 958 -62.24 10.94 6.25
CA GLY A 958 -63.51 11.43 5.72
C GLY A 958 -64.26 10.43 4.82
N GLN A 959 -65.30 10.90 4.13
CA GLN A 959 -66.05 10.15 3.12
C GLN A 959 -65.57 10.52 1.70
N PHE A 960 -65.34 9.53 0.84
CA PHE A 960 -65.00 9.78 -0.55
C PHE A 960 -66.20 10.32 -1.35
N PRO A 961 -66.00 11.30 -2.26
CA PRO A 961 -67.10 12.01 -2.90
C PRO A 961 -67.70 11.32 -4.14
N ALA A 962 -67.10 10.24 -4.66
CA ALA A 962 -67.52 9.58 -5.89
C ALA A 962 -67.09 8.10 -5.95
N THR A 963 -67.88 7.27 -6.62
CA THR A 963 -67.58 5.85 -6.89
C THR A 963 -66.51 5.70 -7.95
N GLY A 964 -65.55 4.80 -7.75
CA GLY A 964 -64.43 4.58 -8.67
C GLY A 964 -63.30 3.76 -8.05
N ARG A 965 -62.12 3.80 -8.66
CA ARG A 965 -60.87 3.24 -8.12
C ARG A 965 -59.89 4.38 -7.87
N LEU A 966 -59.27 4.42 -6.70
CA LEU A 966 -58.30 5.41 -6.28
C LEU A 966 -57.00 4.69 -5.87
N GLU A 967 -55.87 5.08 -6.44
CA GLU A 967 -54.53 4.70 -5.98
C GLU A 967 -53.89 5.93 -5.34
N ILE A 968 -53.46 5.82 -4.08
CA ILE A 968 -52.91 6.92 -3.28
C ILE A 968 -51.41 6.70 -3.06
N GLN A 969 -50.62 7.75 -3.25
CA GLN A 969 -49.20 7.81 -2.96
C GLN A 969 -48.86 9.01 -2.05
N PHE A 970 -47.91 8.81 -1.16
CA PHE A 970 -47.42 9.79 -0.21
C PHE A 970 -45.91 9.63 0.01
N GLY A 971 -45.27 10.72 0.42
CA GLY A 971 -43.82 10.75 0.66
C GLY A 971 -43.31 12.17 0.79
N TYR A 972 -42.02 12.37 0.55
CA TYR A 972 -41.38 13.66 0.73
C TYR A 972 -40.42 14.00 -0.40
N ARG A 973 -40.17 15.30 -0.56
CA ARG A 973 -39.20 15.86 -1.49
C ARG A 973 -38.05 16.49 -0.71
N LEU A 974 -36.83 16.15 -1.10
CA LEU A 974 -35.58 16.69 -0.58
C LEU A 974 -35.28 18.07 -1.18
N ALA A 975 -34.35 18.82 -0.57
CA ALA A 975 -33.99 20.18 -0.99
C ALA A 975 -33.34 20.26 -2.38
N ASP A 976 -32.82 19.15 -2.90
CA ASP A 976 -32.28 19.00 -4.27
C ASP A 976 -33.37 18.74 -5.33
N GLY A 977 -34.63 18.59 -4.91
CA GLY A 977 -35.77 18.25 -5.76
C GLY A 977 -36.06 16.75 -5.86
N THR A 978 -35.24 15.87 -5.27
CA THR A 978 -35.42 14.41 -5.33
C THR A 978 -36.68 14.00 -4.57
N LEU A 979 -37.54 13.20 -5.22
CA LEU A 979 -38.82 12.76 -4.68
C LEU A 979 -38.76 11.31 -4.19
N ILE A 980 -39.14 11.07 -2.94
CA ILE A 980 -39.08 9.75 -2.28
C ILE A 980 -40.48 9.41 -1.75
N VAL A 981 -41.10 8.38 -2.33
CA VAL A 981 -42.51 8.02 -2.12
C VAL A 981 -42.70 6.51 -1.97
N ASN A 982 -43.88 6.09 -1.50
CA ASN A 982 -44.23 4.68 -1.49
C ASN A 982 -44.36 4.11 -2.92
N LYS A 983 -43.78 2.94 -3.14
CA LYS A 983 -43.75 2.25 -4.45
C LYS A 983 -45.06 1.55 -4.78
N LEU A 984 -45.66 0.91 -3.78
CA LEU A 984 -46.96 0.26 -3.90
C LEU A 984 -48.04 1.24 -3.42
N PRO A 985 -48.97 1.69 -4.28
CA PRO A 985 -50.04 2.58 -3.84
C PRO A 985 -50.98 1.90 -2.85
N LEU A 986 -51.64 2.74 -2.03
CA LEU A 986 -52.83 2.34 -1.28
C LEU A 986 -54.03 2.37 -2.23
N GLU A 987 -54.74 1.26 -2.36
CA GLU A 987 -55.80 1.10 -3.35
C GLU A 987 -57.19 1.09 -2.69
N VAL A 988 -58.05 2.02 -3.08
CA VAL A 988 -59.45 2.08 -2.66
C VAL A 988 -60.35 1.79 -3.86
N VAL A 989 -61.26 0.84 -3.72
CA VAL A 989 -62.41 0.67 -4.63
C VAL A 989 -63.65 1.22 -3.94
N ILE A 990 -64.17 2.33 -4.44
CA ILE A 990 -65.30 3.07 -3.87
C ILE A 990 -66.57 2.65 -4.61
N GLN A 991 -67.51 2.05 -3.88
CA GLN A 991 -68.81 1.59 -4.36
C GLN A 991 -69.94 2.48 -3.79
N GLU A 992 -71.16 2.27 -4.29
CA GLU A 992 -72.33 3.14 -4.04
C GLU A 992 -72.85 3.06 -2.59
#